data_AF-A0A4V3JN46-F1
#
_entry.id   AF-A0A4V3JN46-F1
#
_cell.length_a   1.000
_cell.length_b   1.000
_cell.length_c   1.000
_cell.angle_alpha   90.00
_cell.angle_beta   90.00
_cell.angle_gamma   90.00
#
_symmetry.space_group_name_H-M   'P 1'
#
loop_
_entity.id
_entity.type
_entity.pdbx_description
1 polymer ?
#
loop_
_entity_poly.entity_id
_entity_poly.type
_entity_poly.pdbx_seq_one_letter_code
_entity_poly.pdbx_strand_id
1 'polypeptide(L)'
;MKQNTKLNLKIEDLYFGNLKEIIIDRMLVFQSLKDTFQKKADKNKNKLNQSFLKEFESMYGFSPGKEILEWENLKKAYQTIMYEVADVWNMIDHHSAEEEEIEEDEDGGFEYAISSTEKLVKSKDPEERLSWLVGTYSGLMFLFNGSYAFASDGGGDTCWINLLPNENESVEVNHYNHEIGELENLPYFSISHFVADNWNNDANESYDDDEEEEFEEENSDKKEKEPILTSQIKETTIKAFEKEATKFYENKPIYNNSLDMFERSAWLLGHSFGDPAYAFTEKLAAAPSYALWEEEKIEIKKYPNLAAYWILHHFYLKNDDACKETIKLAGKSKGKVIATLSKQVIGYLEGNSKTLFNISSEKVEKIRTQTFNNADPKQIEPRNVQLYNDSLGLTNLKTISKKELESRLKTDSDLFQLIEEYPDDVTTHDTILKEIAKRDPNLKRLIEDYFRERTDSAYNTWPYNPDKLDKRLSVVINAAFRQGLKYDADNKKAFSGITKTVGMLDDDKAMVSLREAVHKLKQDDPRMEYVVEALIKSDHNESRSILADAAWRTFETLDNVKEINQKVQKEGPTLNNMFTVYTHLNEALQERILTLDEVSVKLIQKLFSYSDHFKYFGISVGNAFAVCAHLGLSEHTEIIANYLRRSFQIKGRDKGSYLELRLIVNISEAALAWAKMEPEKAKEELIKFFKEVDDSNDPGIAIDLKACYVAGLLFLEPDNEEYTSFAERILGNKGDQVRVYGIIRCIRKQNLKKFKDYLWYHIYADPDPMVDYSWSYVEVEARRAWETLTGEDAPDFDNSDQYASSLSKNKSLLPEAILHPEKYSIQHVFEKIRETKYKHEDVVRYGGPWLVDSLRYSLDEYKYSGSYDRWEAIKALFFQGRNVYPYFLEIFKLPYAAPSWKTYLLQFMRVMEPESLKWKKVLTMDVNEITTLLENPDPEWYVWTDLLAARLFLLNGESSFENISKVIEKRLDMTNHLSYDSSIYEESLGLRLPLLWRWFGKKGDDRIQSHWKKANRDSETYTMLDMAARRKLDDQVPEMPKIENPGILLSFYPEQREYGWHTWMHITPDVVRFGTNEFHLQSVLPDSKTESSFTEAKEHLEMIWKIAHILGYTVSKKKPKGKK
;
A
#
# COMPACT_ATOMS: atom_id res chain seq x y z
N MET A 1 -40.46 -24.30 16.82
CA MET A 1 -40.47 -23.72 18.19
C MET A 1 -41.24 -22.40 18.16
N LYS A 2 -41.79 -21.95 19.29
CA LYS A 2 -42.78 -20.85 19.37
C LYS A 2 -42.23 -19.54 18.78
N GLN A 3 -42.90 -18.99 17.75
CA GLN A 3 -42.83 -17.58 17.40
C GLN A 3 -43.26 -16.76 18.62
N ASN A 4 -42.29 -16.20 19.35
CA ASN A 4 -42.56 -15.27 20.43
C ASN A 4 -42.73 -13.87 19.84
N THR A 5 -43.90 -13.27 20.11
CA THR A 5 -44.21 -11.83 20.18
C THR A 5 -43.55 -10.91 19.14
N LYS A 6 -44.37 -10.30 18.26
CA LYS A 6 -44.01 -9.08 17.51
C LYS A 6 -43.24 -8.13 18.42
N LEU A 7 -41.98 -7.86 18.10
CA LEU A 7 -41.18 -6.86 18.77
C LEU A 7 -41.83 -5.51 18.46
N ASN A 8 -42.36 -4.84 19.48
CA ASN A 8 -43.04 -3.55 19.33
C ASN A 8 -42.24 -2.48 20.09
N LEU A 9 -41.10 -2.09 19.51
CA LEU A 9 -40.25 -1.04 20.06
C LEU A 9 -40.90 0.34 19.89
N LYS A 10 -40.84 1.15 20.94
CA LYS A 10 -41.12 2.59 20.95
C LYS A 10 -39.84 3.36 20.67
N ILE A 11 -39.98 4.65 20.37
CA ILE A 11 -38.84 5.57 20.16
C ILE A 11 -37.88 5.55 21.36
N GLU A 12 -38.40 5.53 22.58
CA GLU A 12 -37.61 5.50 23.83
C GLU A 12 -36.72 4.25 23.96
N ASP A 13 -37.12 3.13 23.34
CA ASP A 13 -36.39 1.85 23.42
C ASP A 13 -35.07 1.87 22.63
N LEU A 14 -34.87 2.87 21.77
CA LEU A 14 -33.61 3.11 21.08
C LEU A 14 -32.59 3.88 21.94
N TYR A 15 -32.92 4.38 23.14
CA TYR A 15 -31.92 4.99 24.03
C TYR A 15 -31.15 3.95 24.87
N PHE A 16 -31.86 3.01 25.47
CA PHE A 16 -31.31 1.86 26.22
C PHE A 16 -32.44 0.87 26.56
N GLY A 17 -32.09 -0.33 27.03
CA GLY A 17 -33.00 -1.32 27.63
C GLY A 17 -33.32 -2.53 26.75
N ASN A 18 -33.03 -2.43 25.45
CA ASN A 18 -33.44 -3.40 24.44
C ASN A 18 -32.31 -3.78 23.47
N LEU A 19 -31.04 -3.52 23.80
CA LEU A 19 -29.91 -3.77 22.89
C LEU A 19 -29.85 -5.22 22.40
N LYS A 20 -30.11 -6.20 23.29
CA LYS A 20 -30.12 -7.63 22.95
C LYS A 20 -31.19 -7.94 21.89
N GLU A 21 -32.39 -7.42 22.07
CA GLU A 21 -33.53 -7.59 21.17
C GLU A 21 -33.29 -6.90 19.82
N ILE A 22 -32.62 -5.75 19.81
CA ILE A 22 -32.25 -5.02 18.60
C ILE A 22 -31.16 -5.77 17.82
N ILE A 23 -30.12 -6.30 18.47
CA ILE A 23 -29.10 -7.17 17.84
C ILE A 23 -29.76 -8.39 17.19
N ILE A 24 -30.68 -9.06 17.90
CA ILE A 24 -31.41 -10.22 17.39
C ILE A 24 -32.28 -9.88 16.17
N ASP A 25 -32.84 -8.67 16.09
CA ASP A 25 -33.67 -8.26 14.97
C ASP A 25 -32.87 -7.77 13.76
N ARG A 26 -31.80 -7.00 14.00
CA ARG A 26 -31.06 -6.26 12.95
C ARG A 26 -29.83 -6.99 12.45
N MET A 27 -29.00 -7.58 13.32
CA MET A 27 -27.76 -8.25 12.89
C MET A 27 -27.97 -9.72 12.47
N LEU A 28 -28.98 -10.39 13.03
CA LEU A 28 -29.13 -11.84 12.88
C LEU A 28 -30.25 -12.20 11.90
N VAL A 29 -29.87 -12.69 10.71
CA VAL A 29 -30.83 -13.08 9.66
C VAL A 29 -31.33 -14.52 9.77
N PHE A 30 -30.57 -15.42 10.41
CA PHE A 30 -30.92 -16.83 10.57
C PHE A 30 -31.39 -17.17 12.00
N GLN A 31 -32.38 -18.07 12.15
CA GLN A 31 -32.87 -18.50 13.46
C GLN A 31 -31.79 -19.27 14.25
N SER A 32 -30.90 -20.02 13.59
CA SER A 32 -29.77 -20.71 14.21
C SER A 32 -28.79 -19.75 14.89
N LEU A 33 -28.50 -18.60 14.25
CA LEU A 33 -27.68 -17.54 14.84
C LEU A 33 -28.40 -16.85 16.00
N LYS A 34 -29.72 -16.55 15.85
CA LYS A 34 -30.55 -16.02 16.95
C LYS A 34 -30.53 -16.92 18.17
N ASP A 35 -30.70 -18.23 17.97
CA ASP A 35 -30.70 -19.23 19.04
C ASP A 35 -29.31 -19.35 19.70
N THR A 36 -28.24 -19.28 18.90
CA THR A 36 -26.85 -19.33 19.39
C THR A 36 -26.53 -18.12 20.28
N PHE A 37 -26.80 -16.92 19.78
CA PHE A 37 -26.64 -15.68 20.52
C PHE A 37 -27.48 -15.67 21.81
N GLN A 38 -28.78 -15.98 21.72
CA GLN A 38 -29.70 -15.99 22.86
C GLN A 38 -29.24 -17.00 23.94
N LYS A 39 -28.86 -18.22 23.53
CA LYS A 39 -28.35 -19.26 24.45
C LYS A 39 -27.08 -18.82 25.15
N LYS A 40 -26.17 -18.13 24.47
CA LYS A 40 -24.92 -17.63 25.06
C LYS A 40 -25.19 -16.45 26.00
N ALA A 41 -26.07 -15.53 25.61
CA ALA A 41 -26.48 -14.39 26.43
C ALA A 41 -27.15 -14.85 27.74
N ASP A 42 -28.04 -15.85 27.68
CA ASP A 42 -28.73 -16.39 28.86
C ASP A 42 -27.80 -17.19 29.79
N LYS A 43 -26.71 -17.76 29.25
CA LYS A 43 -25.69 -18.49 30.03
C LYS A 43 -24.72 -17.58 30.78
N ASN A 44 -24.72 -16.27 30.54
CA ASN A 44 -23.80 -15.36 31.21
C ASN A 44 -24.15 -15.21 32.71
N LYS A 45 -23.39 -15.90 33.56
CA LYS A 45 -23.59 -15.94 35.02
C LYS A 45 -23.01 -14.72 35.76
N ASN A 46 -22.02 -14.05 35.19
CA ASN A 46 -21.27 -12.96 35.83
C ASN A 46 -21.66 -11.63 35.18
N LYS A 47 -22.89 -11.18 35.40
CA LYS A 47 -23.37 -9.93 34.82
C LYS A 47 -22.79 -8.72 35.54
N LEU A 48 -22.23 -7.78 34.80
CA LEU A 48 -21.92 -6.44 35.32
C LEU A 48 -23.21 -5.76 35.76
N ASN A 49 -23.11 -4.99 36.83
CA ASN A 49 -24.24 -4.37 37.50
C ASN A 49 -23.86 -2.97 38.03
N GLN A 50 -24.73 -2.37 38.84
CA GLN A 50 -24.52 -1.04 39.43
C GLN A 50 -23.22 -0.89 40.26
N SER A 51 -22.59 -1.98 40.71
CA SER A 51 -21.27 -1.94 41.36
C SER A 51 -20.18 -1.49 40.39
N PHE A 52 -20.24 -1.92 39.13
CA PHE A 52 -19.30 -1.50 38.08
C PHE A 52 -19.35 0.02 37.88
N LEU A 53 -20.56 0.58 37.74
CA LEU A 53 -20.76 2.02 37.56
C LEU A 53 -20.26 2.83 38.77
N LYS A 54 -20.44 2.32 40.00
CA LYS A 54 -19.91 2.97 41.21
C LYS A 54 -18.38 2.92 41.29
N GLU A 55 -17.78 1.81 40.88
CA GLU A 55 -16.32 1.69 40.82
C GLU A 55 -15.74 2.64 39.77
N PHE A 56 -16.40 2.75 38.62
CA PHE A 56 -16.08 3.72 37.57
C PHE A 56 -16.19 5.16 38.09
N GLU A 57 -17.32 5.54 38.71
CA GLU A 57 -17.51 6.88 39.28
C GLU A 57 -16.47 7.20 40.36
N SER A 58 -16.10 6.21 41.19
CA SER A 58 -15.04 6.41 42.17
C SER A 58 -13.67 6.69 41.54
N MET A 59 -13.38 6.16 40.34
CA MET A 59 -12.10 6.35 39.67
C MET A 59 -12.09 7.67 38.88
N TYR A 60 -13.11 7.91 38.07
CA TYR A 60 -13.13 8.99 37.08
C TYR A 60 -13.96 10.20 37.49
N GLY A 61 -14.81 10.09 38.52
CA GLY A 61 -15.60 11.20 39.07
C GLY A 61 -16.96 11.43 38.41
N PHE A 62 -17.32 10.62 37.41
CA PHE A 62 -18.60 10.61 36.72
C PHE A 62 -19.05 9.17 36.44
N SER A 63 -20.35 8.96 36.19
CA SER A 63 -20.89 7.64 35.80
C SER A 63 -21.28 7.65 34.33
N PRO A 64 -20.92 6.62 33.54
CA PRO A 64 -21.40 6.46 32.17
C PRO A 64 -22.89 6.10 32.16
N GLY A 65 -23.51 6.19 30.99
CA GLY A 65 -24.88 5.72 30.74
C GLY A 65 -25.05 4.23 31.10
N LYS A 66 -26.26 3.83 31.50
CA LYS A 66 -26.54 2.44 31.88
C LYS A 66 -26.46 1.47 30.71
N GLU A 67 -26.62 1.95 29.48
CA GLU A 67 -26.53 1.13 28.26
C GLU A 67 -25.19 0.37 28.16
N ILE A 68 -24.09 0.89 28.73
CA ILE A 68 -22.81 0.17 28.74
C ILE A 68 -22.91 -1.19 29.45
N LEU A 69 -23.77 -1.31 30.47
CA LEU A 69 -24.01 -2.59 31.15
C LEU A 69 -24.70 -3.59 30.22
N GLU A 70 -25.50 -3.14 29.25
CA GLU A 70 -26.11 -4.04 28.27
C GLU A 70 -25.05 -4.61 27.34
N TRP A 71 -24.21 -3.73 26.76
CA TRP A 71 -23.11 -4.16 25.89
C TRP A 71 -22.18 -5.15 26.59
N GLU A 72 -21.65 -4.79 27.76
CA GLU A 72 -20.70 -5.64 28.49
C GLU A 72 -21.27 -7.02 28.83
N ASN A 73 -22.59 -7.08 29.09
CA ASN A 73 -23.27 -8.33 29.38
C ASN A 73 -23.58 -9.18 28.13
N LEU A 74 -23.53 -8.57 26.94
CA LEU A 74 -23.82 -9.20 25.63
C LEU A 74 -22.58 -9.48 24.78
N LYS A 75 -21.44 -8.82 25.02
CA LYS A 75 -20.22 -8.93 24.20
C LYS A 75 -19.75 -10.38 23.97
N LYS A 76 -19.88 -11.26 24.98
CA LYS A 76 -19.54 -12.69 24.88
C LYS A 76 -20.52 -13.51 24.04
N ALA A 77 -21.75 -13.04 23.90
CA ALA A 77 -22.73 -13.60 22.97
C ALA A 77 -22.46 -13.09 21.56
N TYR A 78 -22.12 -11.80 21.41
CA TYR A 78 -21.67 -11.24 20.13
C TYR A 78 -20.43 -11.95 19.59
N GLN A 79 -19.43 -12.27 20.43
CA GLN A 79 -18.25 -13.05 20.04
C GLN A 79 -18.56 -14.35 19.29
N THR A 80 -19.68 -15.00 19.65
CA THR A 80 -20.03 -16.30 19.06
C THR A 80 -20.69 -16.19 17.69
N ILE A 81 -21.00 -14.98 17.25
CA ILE A 81 -21.68 -14.70 15.97
C ILE A 81 -20.90 -13.71 15.10
N MET A 82 -19.80 -13.12 15.58
CA MET A 82 -19.18 -11.95 14.92
C MET A 82 -18.71 -12.24 13.49
N TYR A 83 -18.19 -13.43 13.20
CA TYR A 83 -17.78 -13.85 11.85
C TYR A 83 -18.94 -14.21 10.91
N GLU A 84 -20.17 -14.25 11.42
CA GLU A 84 -21.38 -14.65 10.69
C GLU A 84 -22.35 -13.46 10.49
N VAL A 85 -21.97 -12.28 10.95
CA VAL A 85 -22.72 -11.02 10.78
C VAL A 85 -22.11 -10.27 9.60
N ALA A 86 -22.94 -9.63 8.77
CA ALA A 86 -22.48 -8.83 7.65
C ALA A 86 -21.45 -7.77 8.09
N ASP A 87 -20.35 -7.69 7.35
CA ASP A 87 -19.18 -6.87 7.64
C ASP A 87 -19.45 -5.38 7.37
N VAL A 88 -20.24 -4.76 8.27
CA VAL A 88 -20.53 -3.31 8.27
C VAL A 88 -19.67 -2.61 9.31
N TRP A 89 -19.68 -3.12 10.54
CA TRP A 89 -18.82 -2.69 11.66
C TRP A 89 -18.60 -3.86 12.62
N ASN A 90 -17.34 -4.23 12.85
CA ASN A 90 -16.97 -5.24 13.82
C ASN A 90 -16.74 -4.60 15.19
N MET A 91 -17.44 -5.06 16.23
CA MET A 91 -17.31 -4.50 17.60
C MET A 91 -16.04 -4.99 18.32
N ILE A 92 -14.90 -4.74 17.70
CA ILE A 92 -13.56 -5.13 18.12
C ILE A 92 -12.74 -3.91 18.55
N ASP A 93 -11.77 -4.14 19.41
CA ASP A 93 -10.87 -3.13 19.95
C ASP A 93 -9.46 -3.35 19.40
N HIS A 94 -9.18 -2.73 18.24
CA HIS A 94 -7.86 -2.78 17.61
C HIS A 94 -6.80 -2.03 18.42
N HIS A 95 -7.17 -0.95 19.11
CA HIS A 95 -6.22 -0.09 19.78
C HIS A 95 -5.68 -0.67 21.09
N SER A 96 -6.43 -1.53 21.78
CA SER A 96 -5.88 -2.24 22.96
C SER A 96 -5.15 -3.54 22.63
N ALA A 97 -5.13 -3.95 21.36
CA ALA A 97 -4.28 -5.02 20.85
C ALA A 97 -2.85 -4.53 20.52
N GLU A 98 -2.64 -3.22 20.35
CA GLU A 98 -1.31 -2.62 20.13
C GLU A 98 -0.39 -2.67 21.38
N GLU A 99 -0.95 -2.95 22.57
CA GLU A 99 -0.21 -2.95 23.86
C GLU A 99 0.19 -4.35 24.37
N GLU A 100 -0.39 -5.42 23.84
CA GLU A 100 -0.06 -6.81 24.20
C GLU A 100 0.62 -7.48 22.99
N GLU A 101 1.78 -8.13 23.19
CA GLU A 101 2.41 -8.95 22.16
C GLU A 101 1.38 -9.97 21.65
N ILE A 102 0.86 -9.74 20.45
CA ILE A 102 -0.10 -10.63 19.81
C ILE A 102 0.66 -11.91 19.47
N GLU A 103 0.39 -12.99 20.21
CA GLU A 103 0.89 -14.32 19.84
C GLU A 103 0.18 -14.74 18.55
N GLU A 104 0.92 -14.82 17.45
CA GLU A 104 0.50 -15.53 16.24
C GLU A 104 0.16 -16.97 16.64
N ASP A 105 -1.05 -17.42 16.31
CA ASP A 105 -1.37 -18.85 16.41
C ASP A 105 -0.63 -19.64 15.31
N GLU A 106 -0.53 -20.96 15.47
CA GLU A 106 0.25 -21.84 14.58
C GLU A 106 -0.24 -21.86 13.12
N ASP A 107 -1.40 -21.23 12.84
CA ASP A 107 -2.07 -21.14 11.54
C ASP A 107 -2.04 -19.72 10.93
N GLY A 108 -1.44 -18.72 11.59
CA GLY A 108 -1.24 -17.37 11.06
C GLY A 108 -2.48 -16.46 11.09
N GLY A 109 -3.46 -16.76 11.95
CA GLY A 109 -4.65 -15.94 12.21
C GLY A 109 -4.47 -15.00 13.41
N PHE A 110 -5.12 -13.83 13.36
CA PHE A 110 -5.18 -12.91 14.50
C PHE A 110 -6.51 -13.08 15.25
N GLU A 111 -6.49 -13.49 16.53
CA GLU A 111 -7.70 -13.44 17.37
C GLU A 111 -8.02 -12.00 17.77
N TYR A 112 -9.01 -11.37 17.13
CA TYR A 112 -9.45 -10.02 17.49
C TYR A 112 -10.09 -9.95 18.89
N ALA A 113 -9.66 -8.99 19.70
CA ALA A 113 -10.26 -8.70 21.00
C ALA A 113 -11.57 -7.90 20.84
N ILE A 114 -12.63 -8.33 21.51
CA ILE A 114 -13.93 -7.62 21.51
C ILE A 114 -13.89 -6.41 22.45
N SER A 115 -14.49 -5.30 22.02
CA SER A 115 -14.51 -4.06 22.80
C SER A 115 -15.09 -4.26 24.21
N SER A 116 -14.34 -3.79 25.20
CA SER A 116 -14.75 -3.81 26.60
C SER A 116 -14.16 -2.69 27.44
N THR A 117 -15.05 -2.00 28.14
CA THR A 117 -14.79 -0.99 29.17
C THR A 117 -14.47 -1.60 30.54
N GLU A 118 -14.57 -2.93 30.72
CA GLU A 118 -14.10 -3.59 31.96
C GLU A 118 -12.63 -3.26 32.26
N LYS A 119 -11.83 -3.12 31.19
CA LYS A 119 -10.43 -2.71 31.28
C LYS A 119 -10.27 -1.39 32.02
N LEU A 120 -11.24 -0.46 32.02
CA LEU A 120 -11.15 0.85 32.69
C LEU A 120 -11.26 0.78 34.22
N VAL A 121 -11.83 -0.29 34.79
CA VAL A 121 -12.00 -0.45 36.25
C VAL A 121 -11.24 -1.64 36.85
N LYS A 122 -10.64 -2.49 36.01
CA LYS A 122 -9.84 -3.67 36.41
C LYS A 122 -8.68 -3.34 37.38
N SER A 123 -7.77 -2.45 37.00
CA SER A 123 -6.81 -1.83 37.91
C SER A 123 -7.48 -0.77 38.79
N LYS A 124 -7.19 -0.87 40.09
CA LYS A 124 -7.66 0.02 41.14
C LYS A 124 -6.64 1.11 41.50
N ASP A 125 -5.47 1.11 40.86
CA ASP A 125 -4.40 2.08 41.09
C ASP A 125 -4.59 3.32 40.18
N PRO A 126 -4.85 4.51 40.76
CA PRO A 126 -4.98 5.74 40.00
C PRO A 126 -3.72 6.16 39.23
N GLU A 127 -2.52 5.80 39.70
CA GLU A 127 -1.25 6.16 39.03
C GLU A 127 -1.09 5.35 37.73
N GLU A 128 -1.37 4.05 37.76
CA GLU A 128 -1.40 3.18 36.57
C GLU A 128 -2.43 3.69 35.56
N ARG A 129 -3.63 4.06 36.03
CA ARG A 129 -4.68 4.64 35.17
C ARG A 129 -4.25 5.95 34.54
N LEU A 130 -3.70 6.85 35.34
CA LEU A 130 -3.21 8.12 34.81
C LEU A 130 -2.13 7.89 33.76
N SER A 131 -1.22 6.94 33.98
CA SER A 131 -0.16 6.61 33.03
C SER A 131 -0.70 6.21 31.66
N TRP A 132 -1.76 5.40 31.60
CA TRP A 132 -2.43 5.08 30.33
C TRP A 132 -3.14 6.32 29.75
N LEU A 133 -3.93 7.02 30.56
CA LEU A 133 -4.72 8.19 30.14
C LEU A 133 -3.89 9.31 29.50
N VAL A 134 -2.68 9.52 29.97
CA VAL A 134 -1.77 10.56 29.45
C VAL A 134 -0.65 9.99 28.58
N GLY A 135 -0.56 8.66 28.50
CA GLY A 135 0.48 7.91 27.79
C GLY A 135 0.07 7.46 26.39
N THR A 136 -1.23 7.47 26.07
CA THR A 136 -1.75 6.98 24.79
C THR A 136 -2.79 7.93 24.19
N TYR A 137 -2.98 7.83 22.87
CA TYR A 137 -4.00 8.62 22.17
C TYR A 137 -5.41 8.29 22.67
N SER A 138 -5.74 6.99 22.76
CA SER A 138 -7.04 6.51 23.27
C SER A 138 -7.30 6.92 24.72
N GLY A 139 -6.25 6.91 25.55
CA GLY A 139 -6.30 7.41 26.92
C GLY A 139 -6.63 8.90 27.00
N LEU A 140 -6.02 9.72 26.16
CA LEU A 140 -6.26 11.18 26.13
C LEU A 140 -7.64 11.53 25.58
N MET A 141 -8.09 10.82 24.55
CA MET A 141 -9.45 10.89 24.04
C MET A 141 -10.44 10.67 25.18
N PHE A 142 -10.29 9.56 25.91
CA PHE A 142 -11.14 9.27 27.05
C PHE A 142 -11.02 10.34 28.16
N LEU A 143 -9.81 10.81 28.48
CA LEU A 143 -9.59 11.81 29.53
C LEU A 143 -10.31 13.13 29.25
N PHE A 144 -10.29 13.61 28.01
CA PHE A 144 -10.83 14.92 27.64
C PHE A 144 -12.29 14.88 27.19
N ASN A 145 -12.68 13.87 26.43
CA ASN A 145 -14.00 13.82 25.79
C ASN A 145 -14.78 12.52 26.08
N GLY A 146 -14.22 11.60 26.86
CA GLY A 146 -14.86 10.35 27.26
C GLY A 146 -15.03 9.32 26.16
N SER A 147 -14.43 9.54 24.99
CA SER A 147 -14.47 8.57 23.88
C SER A 147 -13.61 7.35 24.20
N TYR A 148 -14.13 6.17 23.89
CA TYR A 148 -13.45 4.90 24.07
C TYR A 148 -13.70 4.02 22.84
N ALA A 149 -12.66 3.34 22.33
CA ALA A 149 -12.76 2.53 21.12
C ALA A 149 -13.82 1.42 21.25
N PHE A 150 -14.65 1.26 20.20
CA PHE A 150 -15.83 0.39 20.26
C PHE A 150 -15.95 -0.57 19.08
N ALA A 151 -15.81 -0.07 17.85
CA ALA A 151 -15.92 -0.89 16.64
C ALA A 151 -15.01 -0.38 15.52
N SER A 152 -14.84 -1.16 14.46
CA SER A 152 -14.04 -0.83 13.28
C SER A 152 -14.60 -1.47 12.02
N ASP A 153 -14.24 -0.93 10.86
CA ASP A 153 -14.52 -1.54 9.56
C ASP A 153 -13.23 -2.09 8.90
N GLY A 154 -13.38 -2.81 7.78
CA GLY A 154 -12.24 -3.32 7.00
C GLY A 154 -11.41 -2.23 6.29
N GLY A 155 -11.89 -0.98 6.27
CA GLY A 155 -11.21 0.19 5.70
C GLY A 155 -10.28 0.91 6.68
N GLY A 156 -10.32 0.56 7.96
CA GLY A 156 -9.51 1.16 9.02
C GLY A 156 -10.19 2.30 9.77
N ASP A 157 -11.43 2.66 9.40
CA ASP A 157 -12.23 3.60 10.19
C ASP A 157 -12.70 2.94 11.49
N THR A 158 -12.89 3.76 12.53
CA THR A 158 -13.27 3.27 13.86
C THR A 158 -14.46 4.03 14.42
N CYS A 159 -15.23 3.35 15.26
CA CYS A 159 -16.32 3.92 16.02
C CYS A 159 -15.94 3.97 17.50
N TRP A 160 -16.27 5.08 18.16
CA TRP A 160 -15.89 5.35 19.55
C TRP A 160 -17.12 5.67 20.38
N ILE A 161 -17.29 5.00 21.52
CA ILE A 161 -18.39 5.26 22.45
C ILE A 161 -18.09 6.42 23.39
N ASN A 162 -19.08 7.29 23.62
CA ASN A 162 -19.01 8.38 24.59
C ASN A 162 -19.45 7.90 25.98
N LEU A 163 -18.49 7.82 26.91
CA LEU A 163 -18.74 7.40 28.29
C LEU A 163 -19.04 8.57 29.25
N LEU A 164 -19.06 9.83 28.77
CA LEU A 164 -19.51 10.96 29.58
C LEU A 164 -21.00 10.82 29.97
N PRO A 165 -21.45 11.49 31.04
CA PRO A 165 -22.86 11.44 31.44
C PRO A 165 -23.79 11.95 30.33
N ASN A 166 -24.76 11.13 29.95
CA ASN A 166 -25.76 11.45 28.94
C ASN A 166 -27.19 11.49 29.52
N GLU A 167 -28.03 12.35 28.95
CA GLU A 167 -29.46 12.35 29.21
C GLU A 167 -30.08 11.03 28.70
N ASN A 168 -31.05 10.47 29.42
CA ASN A 168 -31.66 9.17 29.14
C ASN A 168 -30.76 7.93 29.33
N GLU A 169 -29.61 8.04 30.00
CA GLU A 169 -28.74 6.90 30.38
C GLU A 169 -28.19 6.07 29.19
N SER A 170 -28.17 6.64 27.98
CA SER A 170 -27.64 6.07 26.74
C SER A 170 -26.12 6.29 26.59
N VAL A 171 -25.50 5.57 25.64
CA VAL A 171 -24.07 5.69 25.30
C VAL A 171 -23.93 5.99 23.81
N GLU A 172 -23.52 7.21 23.47
CA GLU A 172 -23.41 7.63 22.07
C GLU A 172 -22.26 6.91 21.36
N VAL A 173 -22.37 6.73 20.04
CA VAL A 173 -21.31 6.18 19.18
C VAL A 173 -20.92 7.24 18.15
N ASN A 174 -19.67 7.69 18.21
CA ASN A 174 -19.07 8.63 17.26
C ASN A 174 -18.33 7.88 16.16
N HIS A 175 -18.37 8.40 14.93
CA HIS A 175 -17.50 7.96 13.85
C HIS A 175 -16.14 8.67 13.96
N TYR A 176 -15.05 7.93 13.85
CA TYR A 176 -13.69 8.46 13.79
C TYR A 176 -13.06 8.11 12.46
N ASN A 177 -12.85 9.14 11.63
CA ASN A 177 -12.18 9.02 10.35
C ASN A 177 -10.66 8.99 10.60
N HIS A 178 -10.06 7.85 10.30
CA HIS A 178 -8.65 7.63 10.58
C HIS A 178 -7.73 8.42 9.64
N GLU A 179 -8.18 8.78 8.44
CA GLU A 179 -7.39 9.53 7.44
C GLU A 179 -7.15 10.99 7.85
N ILE A 180 -8.13 11.62 8.48
CA ILE A 180 -8.05 13.02 8.93
C ILE A 180 -7.83 13.15 10.45
N GLY A 181 -8.05 12.06 11.18
CA GLY A 181 -7.90 12.01 12.63
C GLY A 181 -8.93 12.86 13.37
N GLU A 182 -10.18 12.89 12.89
CA GLU A 182 -11.29 13.68 13.44
C GLU A 182 -12.52 12.81 13.74
N LEU A 183 -13.35 13.27 14.69
CA LEU A 183 -14.70 12.73 14.88
C LEU A 183 -15.63 13.40 13.86
N GLU A 184 -16.28 12.59 13.01
CA GLU A 184 -17.16 13.09 11.95
C GLU A 184 -18.65 12.93 12.27
N ASN A 185 -19.47 13.75 11.61
CA ASN A 185 -20.94 13.68 11.60
C ASN A 185 -21.60 13.89 12.97
N LEU A 186 -22.94 13.91 12.98
CA LEU A 186 -23.68 13.77 14.24
C LEU A 186 -23.49 12.33 14.76
N PRO A 187 -23.28 12.13 16.07
CA PRO A 187 -23.13 10.79 16.61
C PRO A 187 -24.42 10.00 16.49
N TYR A 188 -24.27 8.68 16.52
CA TYR A 188 -25.38 7.82 16.91
C TYR A 188 -25.69 8.04 18.38
N PHE A 189 -26.93 8.43 18.69
CA PHE A 189 -27.32 8.83 20.04
C PHE A 189 -27.35 7.71 21.11
N SER A 190 -27.07 6.46 20.73
CA SER A 190 -26.95 5.28 21.61
C SER A 190 -26.29 4.11 20.84
N ILE A 191 -25.84 3.06 21.55
CA ILE A 191 -25.37 1.80 20.92
C ILE A 191 -26.54 1.09 20.22
N SER A 192 -27.72 1.12 20.85
CA SER A 192 -28.96 0.56 20.30
C SER A 192 -29.35 1.21 18.97
N HIS A 193 -29.20 2.53 18.86
CA HIS A 193 -29.43 3.28 17.64
C HIS A 193 -28.38 2.97 16.57
N PHE A 194 -27.10 2.90 16.96
CA PHE A 194 -26.01 2.52 16.06
C PHE A 194 -26.26 1.16 15.39
N VAL A 195 -26.63 0.15 16.17
CA VAL A 195 -27.00 -1.18 15.63
C VAL A 195 -28.27 -1.11 14.79
N ALA A 196 -29.27 -0.33 15.22
CA ALA A 196 -30.52 -0.21 14.50
C ALA A 196 -30.35 0.41 13.11
N ASP A 197 -29.55 1.45 12.96
CA ASP A 197 -29.39 2.15 11.67
C ASP A 197 -28.46 1.40 10.71
N ASN A 198 -27.33 0.86 11.21
CA ASN A 198 -26.29 0.29 10.35
C ASN A 198 -26.62 -1.10 9.76
N TRP A 199 -27.43 -1.92 10.44
CA TRP A 199 -27.78 -3.26 9.94
C TRP A 199 -29.24 -3.30 9.49
N ASN A 200 -29.49 -3.36 8.18
CA ASN A 200 -30.83 -3.52 7.63
C ASN A 200 -30.97 -4.80 6.80
N ASN A 201 -31.79 -5.74 7.28
CA ASN A 201 -32.03 -7.03 6.62
C ASN A 201 -32.93 -6.93 5.37
N ASP A 202 -33.49 -5.76 5.06
CA ASP A 202 -34.31 -5.54 3.87
C ASP A 202 -33.48 -5.36 2.58
N ALA A 203 -32.17 -5.09 2.68
CA ALA A 203 -31.26 -4.91 1.54
C ALA A 203 -30.43 -6.17 1.21
N ASN A 204 -30.60 -7.24 1.97
CA ASN A 204 -29.91 -8.53 1.80
C ASN A 204 -30.44 -9.35 0.60
N GLU A 205 -30.78 -8.68 -0.51
CA GLU A 205 -30.97 -9.33 -1.82
C GLU A 205 -29.63 -9.78 -2.43
N SER A 206 -28.48 -9.38 -1.85
CA SER A 206 -27.13 -9.78 -2.28
C SER A 206 -26.60 -11.08 -1.63
N TYR A 207 -27.43 -11.83 -0.89
CA TYR A 207 -27.12 -13.25 -0.66
C TYR A 207 -27.41 -14.12 -1.88
N ASP A 208 -27.96 -13.52 -2.95
CA ASP A 208 -27.94 -14.06 -4.30
C ASP A 208 -26.92 -13.22 -5.11
N ASP A 209 -25.83 -13.88 -5.51
CA ASP A 209 -24.74 -13.41 -6.39
C ASP A 209 -23.71 -12.45 -5.76
N ASP A 210 -22.66 -12.99 -5.14
CA ASP A 210 -21.29 -13.00 -5.68
C ASP A 210 -20.28 -13.60 -4.67
N GLU A 211 -19.36 -14.44 -5.19
CA GLU A 211 -18.21 -15.07 -4.51
C GLU A 211 -18.48 -16.32 -3.64
N GLU A 212 -18.83 -17.46 -4.27
CA GLU A 212 -18.47 -18.77 -3.70
C GLU A 212 -16.97 -19.01 -3.91
N GLU A 213 -16.16 -18.67 -2.89
CA GLU A 213 -14.81 -19.20 -2.71
C GLU A 213 -14.86 -20.74 -2.69
N GLU A 214 -14.31 -21.37 -3.72
CA GLU A 214 -14.24 -22.83 -3.86
C GLU A 214 -13.19 -23.49 -2.95
N PHE A 215 -13.42 -23.51 -1.64
CA PHE A 215 -12.75 -24.47 -0.74
C PHE A 215 -13.67 -24.88 0.40
N GLU A 216 -14.48 -25.92 0.21
CA GLU A 216 -14.79 -26.86 1.30
C GLU A 216 -15.23 -28.23 0.75
N GLU A 217 -14.69 -29.28 1.35
CA GLU A 217 -14.87 -30.69 0.97
C GLU A 217 -16.33 -31.16 1.13
N GLU A 218 -16.84 -31.96 0.18
CA GLU A 218 -18.16 -32.60 0.27
C GLU A 218 -18.20 -33.59 1.47
N ASN A 219 -18.63 -33.10 2.63
CA ASN A 219 -19.44 -33.88 3.55
C ASN A 219 -20.88 -33.92 3.04
N SER A 220 -21.43 -35.12 2.90
CA SER A 220 -22.65 -35.46 2.16
C SER A 220 -23.98 -35.05 2.82
N ASP A 221 -24.03 -34.01 3.64
CA ASP A 221 -25.26 -33.51 4.24
C ASP A 221 -25.54 -32.10 3.71
N LYS A 222 -26.24 -31.99 2.57
CA LYS A 222 -26.85 -30.72 2.13
C LYS A 222 -27.84 -30.27 3.21
N LYS A 223 -27.38 -29.46 4.15
CA LYS A 223 -28.24 -28.72 5.09
C LYS A 223 -29.18 -27.86 4.26
N GLU A 224 -30.49 -27.97 4.52
CA GLU A 224 -31.47 -27.04 3.94
C GLU A 224 -31.01 -25.60 4.24
N LYS A 225 -30.91 -24.75 3.21
CA LYS A 225 -30.64 -23.31 3.39
C LYS A 225 -31.71 -22.74 4.31
N GLU A 226 -31.28 -22.19 5.44
CA GLU A 226 -32.17 -21.61 6.44
C GLU A 226 -32.84 -20.34 5.89
N PRO A 227 -34.14 -20.10 6.13
CA PRO A 227 -34.80 -18.90 5.63
C PRO A 227 -34.26 -17.63 6.28
N ILE A 228 -34.02 -16.59 5.45
CA ILE A 228 -33.66 -15.24 5.89
C ILE A 228 -34.88 -14.58 6.57
N LEU A 229 -34.67 -14.08 7.79
CA LEU A 229 -35.69 -13.38 8.58
C LEU A 229 -35.59 -11.87 8.35
N THR A 230 -36.70 -11.24 7.95
CA THR A 230 -36.80 -9.79 7.77
C THR A 230 -36.86 -9.06 9.12
N SER A 231 -36.30 -7.85 9.18
CA SER A 231 -36.34 -6.99 10.38
C SER A 231 -37.79 -6.57 10.71
N GLN A 232 -38.12 -6.50 12.00
CA GLN A 232 -39.41 -5.97 12.48
C GLN A 232 -39.34 -4.48 12.82
N ILE A 233 -38.14 -3.93 12.98
CA ILE A 233 -37.91 -2.50 13.23
C ILE A 233 -38.08 -1.73 11.93
N LYS A 234 -38.98 -0.75 11.92
CA LYS A 234 -39.25 0.08 10.74
C LYS A 234 -38.30 1.27 10.68
N GLU A 235 -37.81 1.58 9.49
CA GLU A 235 -37.00 2.77 9.20
C GLU A 235 -37.65 4.08 9.69
N THR A 236 -38.98 4.19 9.59
CA THR A 236 -39.72 5.35 10.08
C THR A 236 -39.59 5.57 11.58
N THR A 237 -39.34 4.52 12.37
CA THR A 237 -39.13 4.61 13.82
C THR A 237 -37.75 5.16 14.13
N ILE A 238 -36.72 4.72 13.40
CA ILE A 238 -35.33 5.18 13.52
C ILE A 238 -35.25 6.67 13.17
N LYS A 239 -35.77 7.08 12.01
CA LYS A 239 -35.80 8.50 11.59
C LYS A 239 -36.61 9.41 12.53
N ALA A 240 -37.67 8.90 13.15
CA ALA A 240 -38.43 9.65 14.16
C ALA A 240 -37.61 9.86 15.45
N PHE A 241 -36.86 8.84 15.87
CA PHE A 241 -35.93 8.92 17.00
C PHE A 241 -34.80 9.92 16.75
N GLU A 242 -34.10 9.83 15.61
CA GLU A 242 -33.01 10.76 15.24
C GLU A 242 -33.44 12.23 15.36
N LYS A 243 -34.63 12.55 14.83
CA LYS A 243 -35.18 13.91 14.86
C LYS A 243 -35.46 14.41 16.29
N GLU A 244 -35.83 13.51 17.19
CA GLU A 244 -36.04 13.84 18.61
C GLU A 244 -34.70 13.98 19.34
N ALA A 245 -33.81 13.01 19.18
CA ALA A 245 -32.51 12.95 19.84
C ALA A 245 -31.58 14.11 19.43
N THR A 246 -31.61 14.52 18.16
CA THR A 246 -30.83 15.68 17.66
C THR A 246 -31.12 16.96 18.45
N LYS A 247 -32.40 17.20 18.80
CA LYS A 247 -32.77 18.39 19.59
C LYS A 247 -32.21 18.37 21.00
N PHE A 248 -32.10 17.19 21.61
CA PHE A 248 -31.48 17.05 22.93
C PHE A 248 -29.97 17.25 22.82
N TYR A 249 -29.34 16.68 21.79
CA TYR A 249 -27.91 16.80 21.53
C TYR A 249 -27.47 18.26 21.32
N GLU A 250 -28.16 19.03 20.48
CA GLU A 250 -27.85 20.44 20.20
C GLU A 250 -27.90 21.36 21.44
N ASN A 251 -28.57 20.95 22.51
CA ASN A 251 -28.68 21.72 23.75
C ASN A 251 -27.72 21.25 24.85
N LYS A 252 -26.87 20.25 24.59
CA LYS A 252 -25.92 19.74 25.57
C LYS A 252 -24.84 20.77 25.88
N PRO A 253 -24.40 20.86 27.14
CA PRO A 253 -23.22 21.65 27.44
C PRO A 253 -21.97 20.99 26.87
N ILE A 254 -21.01 21.82 26.43
CA ILE A 254 -19.74 21.38 25.81
C ILE A 254 -19.07 20.24 26.59
N TYR A 255 -18.97 20.33 27.92
CA TYR A 255 -18.29 19.33 28.75
C TYR A 255 -18.98 17.96 28.87
N ASN A 256 -20.20 17.79 28.33
CA ASN A 256 -20.85 16.49 28.14
C ASN A 256 -20.97 16.10 26.66
N ASN A 257 -20.58 16.99 25.74
CA ASN A 257 -20.54 16.73 24.31
C ASN A 257 -19.14 16.25 23.92
N SER A 258 -19.02 14.99 23.52
CA SER A 258 -17.73 14.38 23.16
C SER A 258 -17.11 15.05 21.92
N LEU A 259 -17.91 15.47 20.95
CA LEU A 259 -17.43 16.09 19.71
C LEU A 259 -16.88 17.50 19.98
N ASP A 260 -17.63 18.34 20.69
CA ASP A 260 -17.16 19.68 21.08
C ASP A 260 -15.90 19.63 21.97
N MET A 261 -15.84 18.67 22.91
CA MET A 261 -14.65 18.48 23.75
C MET A 261 -13.48 17.91 22.96
N PHE A 262 -13.72 17.05 21.98
CA PHE A 262 -12.69 16.59 21.05
C PHE A 262 -12.10 17.77 20.29
N GLU A 263 -12.91 18.56 19.59
CA GLU A 263 -12.46 19.76 18.86
C GLU A 263 -11.64 20.70 19.77
N ARG A 264 -12.13 20.95 20.99
CA ARG A 264 -11.46 21.79 21.98
C ARG A 264 -10.12 21.24 22.46
N SER A 265 -10.01 19.92 22.62
CA SER A 265 -8.83 19.26 23.19
C SER A 265 -7.88 18.66 22.15
N ALA A 266 -8.26 18.68 20.86
CA ALA A 266 -7.53 18.04 19.79
C ALA A 266 -6.07 18.52 19.70
N TRP A 267 -5.80 19.77 20.06
CA TRP A 267 -4.43 20.32 20.10
C TRP A 267 -3.57 19.75 21.24
N LEU A 268 -4.18 19.33 22.35
CA LEU A 268 -3.49 18.74 23.50
C LEU A 268 -3.17 17.26 23.31
N LEU A 269 -3.80 16.60 22.34
CA LEU A 269 -3.55 15.19 22.07
C LEU A 269 -2.04 15.00 21.81
N GLY A 270 -1.45 14.02 22.49
CA GLY A 270 -0.04 13.66 22.39
C GLY A 270 1.00 14.55 23.09
N HIS A 271 0.64 15.73 23.60
CA HIS A 271 1.57 16.57 24.38
C HIS A 271 2.10 15.86 25.64
N SER A 272 1.25 15.05 26.28
CA SER A 272 1.57 14.38 27.54
C SER A 272 2.42 13.13 27.42
N PHE A 273 2.60 12.58 26.22
CA PHE A 273 3.56 11.51 25.93
C PHE A 273 4.68 11.95 24.97
N GLY A 274 4.62 13.19 24.47
CA GLY A 274 5.75 13.89 23.87
C GLY A 274 5.73 14.02 22.36
N ASP A 275 4.59 13.72 21.73
CA ASP A 275 4.37 13.76 20.27
C ASP A 275 3.13 14.62 19.99
N PRO A 276 3.27 15.92 19.65
CA PRO A 276 2.14 16.81 19.43
C PRO A 276 1.14 16.29 18.39
N ALA A 277 -0.15 16.62 18.57
CA ALA A 277 -1.22 16.22 17.66
C ALA A 277 -0.96 16.63 16.20
N TYR A 278 -1.50 15.85 15.26
CA TYR A 278 -1.65 16.27 13.87
C TYR A 278 -2.40 17.60 13.76
N ALA A 279 -1.89 18.52 12.92
CA ALA A 279 -2.39 19.89 12.78
C ALA A 279 -2.43 20.69 14.10
N PHE A 280 -1.44 20.46 14.97
CA PHE A 280 -1.36 21.05 16.32
C PHE A 280 -1.67 22.55 16.36
N THR A 281 -1.02 23.39 15.55
CA THR A 281 -1.20 24.85 15.66
C THR A 281 -2.52 25.35 15.11
N GLU A 282 -3.09 24.71 14.09
CA GLU A 282 -4.46 25.01 13.65
C GLU A 282 -5.44 24.76 14.81
N LYS A 283 -5.33 23.57 15.43
CA LYS A 283 -6.15 23.20 16.57
C LYS A 283 -5.88 24.09 17.79
N LEU A 284 -4.63 24.50 18.01
CA LEU A 284 -4.25 25.41 19.10
C LEU A 284 -4.79 26.82 18.85
N ALA A 285 -4.84 27.31 17.62
CA ALA A 285 -5.39 28.62 17.30
C ALA A 285 -6.90 28.71 17.62
N ALA A 286 -7.61 27.58 17.49
CA ALA A 286 -8.99 27.44 17.93
C ALA A 286 -9.15 27.23 19.45
N ALA A 287 -8.05 27.06 20.19
CA ALA A 287 -8.13 26.77 21.62
C ALA A 287 -8.76 27.94 22.40
N PRO A 288 -9.61 27.63 23.39
CA PRO A 288 -10.17 28.56 24.36
C PRO A 288 -9.21 29.65 24.86
N SER A 289 -9.70 30.89 24.89
CA SER A 289 -8.95 32.03 25.43
C SER A 289 -8.85 32.01 26.96
N TYR A 290 -7.91 32.78 27.50
CA TYR A 290 -7.79 33.00 28.94
C TYR A 290 -9.09 33.58 29.55
N ALA A 291 -9.82 34.41 28.80
CA ALA A 291 -11.10 34.95 29.26
C ALA A 291 -12.18 33.86 29.41
N LEU A 292 -12.18 32.85 28.55
CA LEU A 292 -13.14 31.75 28.63
C LEU A 292 -12.90 30.88 29.87
N TRP A 293 -11.63 30.67 30.24
CA TRP A 293 -11.29 29.99 31.49
C TRP A 293 -11.87 30.70 32.72
N GLU A 294 -11.80 32.03 32.78
CA GLU A 294 -12.36 32.82 33.89
C GLU A 294 -13.87 32.63 34.04
N GLU A 295 -14.59 32.44 32.94
CA GLU A 295 -16.03 32.16 32.93
C GLU A 295 -16.33 30.72 33.40
N GLU A 296 -15.55 29.75 32.93
CA GLU A 296 -15.78 28.31 33.18
C GLU A 296 -15.24 27.81 34.53
N LYS A 297 -14.38 28.57 35.22
CA LYS A 297 -13.72 28.08 36.45
C LYS A 297 -14.68 27.67 37.58
N ILE A 298 -15.90 28.21 37.58
CA ILE A 298 -16.95 27.82 38.54
C ILE A 298 -17.45 26.37 38.35
N GLU A 299 -17.29 25.82 37.13
CA GLU A 299 -17.74 24.50 36.71
C GLU A 299 -16.64 23.41 36.85
N ILE A 300 -15.36 23.79 36.97
CA ILE A 300 -14.21 22.85 37.11
C ILE A 300 -14.42 21.80 38.21
N LYS A 301 -15.04 22.19 39.33
CA LYS A 301 -15.31 21.27 40.46
C LYS A 301 -16.39 20.23 40.16
N LYS A 302 -17.18 20.40 39.09
CA LYS A 302 -18.31 19.53 38.73
C LYS A 302 -17.95 18.55 37.61
N TYR A 303 -17.08 18.93 36.68
CA TYR A 303 -16.76 18.15 35.48
C TYR A 303 -15.27 17.75 35.44
N PRO A 304 -14.93 16.47 35.72
CA PRO A 304 -13.54 16.00 35.75
C PRO A 304 -12.77 16.18 34.44
N ASN A 305 -13.40 15.94 33.29
CA ASN A 305 -12.79 16.11 31.96
C ASN A 305 -12.43 17.58 31.68
N LEU A 306 -13.31 18.53 32.07
CA LEU A 306 -13.02 19.96 32.00
C LEU A 306 -11.85 20.36 32.91
N ALA A 307 -11.77 19.75 34.10
CA ALA A 307 -10.64 19.97 35.01
C ALA A 307 -9.32 19.45 34.40
N ALA A 308 -9.32 18.24 33.83
CA ALA A 308 -8.14 17.68 33.16
C ALA A 308 -7.67 18.58 32.02
N TYR A 309 -8.61 19.03 31.17
CA TYR A 309 -8.34 19.94 30.07
C TYR A 309 -7.67 21.23 30.55
N TRP A 310 -8.28 21.97 31.48
CA TRP A 310 -7.73 23.26 31.92
C TRP A 310 -6.39 23.12 32.65
N ILE A 311 -6.15 22.04 33.39
CA ILE A 311 -4.86 21.79 34.05
C ILE A 311 -3.76 21.65 32.98
N LEU A 312 -3.97 20.78 31.98
CA LEU A 312 -2.97 20.55 30.94
C LEU A 312 -2.85 21.74 29.98
N HIS A 313 -3.96 22.40 29.64
CA HIS A 313 -4.00 23.64 28.85
C HIS A 313 -3.07 24.71 29.44
N HIS A 314 -3.26 25.06 30.71
CA HIS A 314 -2.44 26.10 31.34
C HIS A 314 -0.99 25.66 31.55
N PHE A 315 -0.77 24.39 31.87
CA PHE A 315 0.56 23.83 32.05
C PHE A 315 1.41 23.99 30.77
N TYR A 316 0.88 23.58 29.62
CA TYR A 316 1.59 23.65 28.35
C TYR A 316 1.70 25.08 27.80
N LEU A 317 0.75 25.96 28.10
CA LEU A 317 0.82 27.39 27.76
C LEU A 317 1.65 28.25 28.72
N LYS A 318 2.37 27.65 29.67
CA LYS A 318 3.16 28.38 30.70
C LYS A 318 2.35 29.42 31.48
N ASN A 319 1.06 29.18 31.62
CA ASN A 319 0.15 29.96 32.47
C ASN A 319 0.20 29.38 33.89
N ASP A 320 1.37 29.47 34.52
CA ASP A 320 1.69 28.72 35.75
C ASP A 320 0.77 29.07 36.94
N ASP A 321 0.31 30.31 37.05
CA ASP A 321 -0.58 30.71 38.15
C ASP A 321 -2.01 30.25 37.91
N ALA A 322 -2.53 30.40 36.69
CA ALA A 322 -3.83 29.85 36.31
C ALA A 322 -3.86 28.32 36.42
N CYS A 323 -2.74 27.64 36.12
CA CYS A 323 -2.60 26.20 36.34
C CYS A 323 -2.74 25.84 37.83
N LYS A 324 -2.06 26.57 38.72
CA LYS A 324 -2.13 26.36 40.18
C LYS A 324 -3.53 26.64 40.73
N GLU A 325 -4.21 27.70 40.25
CA GLU A 325 -5.60 28.00 40.62
C GLU A 325 -6.55 26.89 40.14
N THR A 326 -6.40 26.43 38.90
CA THR A 326 -7.18 25.33 38.33
C THR A 326 -7.01 24.05 39.15
N ILE A 327 -5.77 23.67 39.51
CA ILE A 327 -5.48 22.51 40.38
C ILE A 327 -6.19 22.64 41.74
N LYS A 328 -6.16 23.84 42.35
CA LYS A 328 -6.84 24.10 43.63
C LYS A 328 -8.36 23.94 43.51
N LEU A 329 -8.96 24.35 42.40
CA LEU A 329 -10.39 24.17 42.13
C LEU A 329 -10.73 22.71 41.85
N ALA A 330 -9.89 22.03 41.05
CA ALA A 330 -10.00 20.62 40.69
C ALA A 330 -9.86 19.68 41.90
N GLY A 331 -9.16 20.09 42.97
CA GLY A 331 -9.11 19.35 44.24
C GLY A 331 -10.47 19.17 44.93
N LYS A 332 -11.52 19.85 44.47
CA LYS A 332 -12.92 19.66 44.90
C LYS A 332 -13.73 18.77 43.95
N SER A 333 -13.14 18.36 42.81
CA SER A 333 -13.76 17.45 41.86
C SER A 333 -13.82 16.03 42.44
N LYS A 334 -14.78 15.23 41.96
CA LYS A 334 -14.90 13.81 42.33
C LYS A 334 -13.91 12.97 41.49
N GLY A 335 -13.60 11.76 41.96
CA GLY A 335 -12.70 10.83 41.26
C GLY A 335 -11.24 10.91 41.70
N LYS A 336 -10.48 9.83 41.47
CA LYS A 336 -9.08 9.70 41.87
C LYS A 336 -8.09 10.15 40.79
N VAL A 337 -8.48 10.06 39.52
CA VAL A 337 -7.61 10.42 38.37
C VAL A 337 -7.22 11.90 38.42
N ILE A 338 -8.17 12.82 38.58
CA ILE A 338 -7.89 14.27 38.60
C ILE A 338 -7.01 14.68 39.79
N ALA A 339 -7.21 14.06 40.95
CA ALA A 339 -6.35 14.28 42.11
C ALA A 339 -4.91 13.83 41.84
N THR A 340 -4.73 12.71 41.13
CA THR A 340 -3.43 12.16 40.75
C THR A 340 -2.76 13.03 39.70
N LEU A 341 -3.48 13.45 38.66
CA LEU A 341 -3.02 14.41 37.65
C LEU A 341 -2.54 15.72 38.28
N SER A 342 -3.37 16.28 39.16
CA SER A 342 -3.06 17.51 39.90
C SER A 342 -1.76 17.39 40.70
N LYS A 343 -1.55 16.25 41.39
CA LYS A 343 -0.36 15.97 42.19
C LYS A 343 0.90 15.86 41.33
N GLN A 344 0.84 15.22 40.16
CA GLN A 344 1.99 15.11 39.27
C GLN A 344 2.37 16.47 38.65
N VAL A 345 1.38 17.21 38.15
CA VAL A 345 1.61 18.53 37.53
C VAL A 345 2.12 19.55 38.54
N ILE A 346 1.54 19.63 39.74
CA ILE A 346 2.03 20.54 40.78
C ILE A 346 3.44 20.15 41.25
N GLY A 347 3.70 18.84 41.39
CA GLY A 347 5.02 18.33 41.76
C GLY A 347 6.10 18.72 40.74
N TYR A 348 5.76 18.71 39.45
CA TYR A 348 6.65 19.21 38.40
C TYR A 348 6.84 20.73 38.47
N LEU A 349 5.76 21.52 38.56
CA LEU A 349 5.82 23.00 38.62
C LEU A 349 6.59 23.52 39.85
N GLU A 350 6.59 22.77 40.95
CA GLU A 350 7.33 23.10 42.18
C GLU A 350 8.78 22.59 42.17
N GLY A 351 9.21 21.90 41.10
CA GLY A 351 10.56 21.33 40.98
C GLY A 351 10.80 20.08 41.83
N ASN A 352 9.74 19.47 42.37
CA ASN A 352 9.80 18.24 43.17
C ASN A 352 9.99 16.98 42.30
N SER A 353 9.77 17.08 40.98
CA SER A 353 9.98 16.00 40.01
C SER A 353 10.85 16.45 38.83
N LYS A 354 11.74 15.57 38.36
CA LYS A 354 12.55 15.77 37.14
C LYS A 354 11.93 15.15 35.88
N THR A 355 10.72 14.63 36.03
CA THR A 355 9.94 14.00 34.97
C THR A 355 8.47 14.35 35.13
N LEU A 356 7.71 14.37 34.03
CA LEU A 356 6.26 14.43 34.04
C LEU A 356 5.75 13.32 33.12
N PHE A 357 4.87 12.44 33.61
CA PHE A 357 4.35 11.29 32.85
C PHE A 357 5.44 10.43 32.19
N ASN A 358 6.56 10.21 32.90
CA ASN A 358 7.76 9.52 32.39
C ASN A 358 8.54 10.24 31.27
N ILE A 359 8.16 11.47 30.90
CA ILE A 359 8.94 12.34 30.01
C ILE A 359 9.99 13.10 30.81
N SER A 360 11.21 13.24 30.27
CA SER A 360 12.26 14.07 30.86
C SER A 360 11.90 15.56 30.87
N SER A 361 12.31 16.30 31.92
CA SER A 361 12.07 17.75 32.00
C SER A 361 12.55 18.53 30.76
N GLU A 362 13.62 18.10 30.10
CA GLU A 362 14.11 18.76 28.88
C GLU A 362 13.09 18.67 27.73
N LYS A 363 12.53 17.48 27.48
CA LYS A 363 11.51 17.28 26.44
C LYS A 363 10.20 17.98 26.84
N VAL A 364 9.81 17.96 28.11
CA VAL A 364 8.63 18.69 28.62
C VAL A 364 8.80 20.20 28.42
N GLU A 365 9.91 20.81 28.83
CA GLU A 365 10.13 22.25 28.65
C GLU A 365 10.26 22.66 27.19
N LYS A 366 10.81 21.79 26.34
CA LYS A 366 10.82 21.98 24.89
C LYS A 366 9.39 22.11 24.37
N ILE A 367 8.51 21.16 24.69
CA ILE A 367 7.10 21.18 24.30
C ILE A 367 6.39 22.42 24.85
N ARG A 368 6.53 22.72 26.15
CA ARG A 368 5.92 23.91 26.76
C ARG A 368 6.37 25.21 26.09
N THR A 369 7.66 25.34 25.77
CA THR A 369 8.19 26.53 25.10
C THR A 369 7.64 26.65 23.69
N GLN A 370 7.50 25.53 23.00
CA GLN A 370 6.91 25.47 21.68
C GLN A 370 5.43 25.84 21.71
N THR A 371 4.62 25.22 22.57
CA THR A 371 3.20 25.57 22.74
C THR A 371 3.03 27.05 23.07
N PHE A 372 3.83 27.58 24.00
CA PHE A 372 3.81 29.01 24.35
C PHE A 372 4.09 29.92 23.15
N ASN A 373 5.04 29.56 22.28
CA ASN A 373 5.40 30.39 21.13
C ASN A 373 4.38 30.34 19.97
N ASN A 374 3.48 29.36 19.93
CA ASN A 374 2.46 29.25 18.87
C ASN A 374 1.06 29.70 19.31
N ALA A 375 0.84 29.93 20.60
CA ALA A 375 -0.45 30.34 21.14
C ALA A 375 -0.95 31.67 20.57
N ASP A 376 -2.27 31.86 20.48
CA ASP A 376 -2.85 33.20 20.29
C ASP A 376 -2.59 34.03 21.56
N PRO A 377 -2.18 35.31 21.46
CA PRO A 377 -1.99 36.17 22.63
C PRO A 377 -3.15 36.20 23.62
N LYS A 378 -4.40 35.98 23.17
CA LYS A 378 -5.60 35.91 24.02
C LYS A 378 -5.64 34.69 24.95
N GLN A 379 -4.83 33.67 24.68
CA GLN A 379 -4.72 32.45 25.49
C GLN A 379 -3.68 32.61 26.60
N ILE A 380 -2.80 33.60 26.50
CA ILE A 380 -1.72 33.85 27.44
C ILE A 380 -2.21 34.72 28.60
N GLU A 381 -1.72 34.43 29.81
CA GLU A 381 -1.90 35.30 30.98
C GLU A 381 -1.49 36.75 30.66
N PRO A 382 -2.31 37.76 30.99
CA PRO A 382 -2.01 39.17 30.65
C PRO A 382 -0.62 39.66 31.08
N ARG A 383 -0.08 39.13 32.18
CA ARG A 383 1.25 39.48 32.70
C ARG A 383 2.42 38.89 31.88
N ASN A 384 2.17 37.82 31.10
CA ASN A 384 3.17 37.10 30.32
C ASN A 384 3.23 37.54 28.85
N VAL A 385 2.36 38.47 28.42
CA VAL A 385 2.31 38.98 27.04
C VAL A 385 3.65 39.59 26.59
N GLN A 386 4.36 40.26 27.49
CA GLN A 386 5.69 40.80 27.19
C GLN A 386 6.70 39.68 26.88
N LEU A 387 6.74 38.65 27.72
CA LEU A 387 7.61 37.48 27.56
C LEU A 387 7.30 36.73 26.25
N TYR A 388 6.02 36.63 25.88
CA TYR A 388 5.56 36.06 24.62
C TYR A 388 6.05 36.86 23.41
N ASN A 389 5.95 38.20 23.45
CA ASN A 389 6.45 39.02 22.34
C ASN A 389 7.98 38.96 22.20
N ASP A 390 8.70 38.88 23.31
CA ASP A 390 10.16 38.71 23.33
C ASP A 390 10.59 37.36 22.74
N SER A 391 9.87 36.27 23.05
CA SER A 391 10.17 34.94 22.50
C SER A 391 9.92 34.84 20.98
N LEU A 392 9.04 35.69 20.45
CA LEU A 392 8.76 35.80 19.02
C LEU A 392 9.71 36.76 18.27
N GLY A 393 10.64 37.42 18.96
CA GLY A 393 11.53 38.42 18.36
C GLY A 393 10.81 39.69 17.87
N LEU A 394 9.55 39.91 18.29
CA LEU A 394 8.73 41.03 17.81
C LEU A 394 9.10 42.36 18.49
N THR A 395 9.82 42.31 19.61
CA THR A 395 10.17 43.50 20.40
C THR A 395 11.29 44.37 19.81
N ASN A 396 12.05 43.84 18.85
CA ASN A 396 13.13 44.57 18.16
C ASN A 396 12.76 45.02 16.73
N LEU A 397 11.52 44.78 16.28
CA LEU A 397 11.08 45.15 14.94
C LEU A 397 11.02 46.67 14.80
N LYS A 398 11.64 47.19 13.74
CA LYS A 398 11.43 48.57 13.32
C LYS A 398 10.01 48.68 12.77
N THR A 399 9.12 49.27 13.56
CA THR A 399 7.70 49.45 13.21
C THR A 399 7.36 50.92 13.03
N ILE A 400 6.23 51.20 12.39
CA ILE A 400 5.67 52.54 12.23
C ILE A 400 4.29 52.61 12.87
N SER A 401 3.97 53.73 13.53
CA SER A 401 2.64 53.89 14.12
C SER A 401 1.57 54.00 13.04
N LYS A 402 0.37 53.46 13.29
CA LYS A 402 -0.76 53.53 12.34
C LYS A 402 -1.02 54.95 11.82
N LYS A 403 -0.96 55.95 12.71
CA LYS A 403 -1.18 57.37 12.35
C LYS A 403 -0.11 57.91 11.41
N GLU A 404 1.15 57.52 11.62
CA GLU A 404 2.27 57.97 10.80
C GLU A 404 2.27 57.27 9.44
N LEU A 405 1.99 55.97 9.40
CA LEU A 405 1.82 55.21 8.16
C LEU A 405 0.71 55.80 7.27
N GLU A 406 -0.46 56.10 7.84
CA GLU A 406 -1.57 56.76 7.12
C GLU A 406 -1.19 58.13 6.53
N SER A 407 -0.26 58.85 7.17
CA SER A 407 0.27 60.12 6.66
C SER A 407 1.26 59.93 5.51
N ARG A 408 2.21 59.00 5.67
CA ARG A 408 3.25 58.70 4.67
C ARG A 408 2.66 58.12 3.39
N LEU A 409 1.66 57.23 3.49
CA LEU A 409 0.94 56.69 2.33
C LEU A 409 0.36 57.78 1.42
N LYS A 410 0.00 58.96 1.95
CA LYS A 410 -0.55 60.08 1.17
C LYS A 410 0.51 61.01 0.58
N THR A 411 1.73 60.99 1.10
CA THR A 411 2.77 62.01 0.83
C THR A 411 3.98 61.45 0.10
N ASP A 412 4.36 60.20 0.35
CA ASP A 412 5.49 59.55 -0.31
C ASP A 412 5.13 59.13 -1.74
N SER A 413 6.03 59.46 -2.68
CA SER A 413 5.86 59.15 -4.11
C SER A 413 6.34 57.75 -4.50
N ASP A 414 7.26 57.16 -3.73
CA ASP A 414 7.74 55.79 -3.90
C ASP A 414 7.39 54.93 -2.69
N LEU A 415 6.33 54.13 -2.86
CA LEU A 415 5.83 53.24 -1.82
C LEU A 415 6.70 51.99 -1.62
N PHE A 416 7.53 51.61 -2.60
CA PHE A 416 8.46 50.48 -2.44
C PHE A 416 9.65 50.87 -1.58
N GLN A 417 10.15 52.09 -1.71
CA GLN A 417 11.17 52.62 -0.79
C GLN A 417 10.66 52.64 0.67
N LEU A 418 9.39 52.97 0.88
CA LEU A 418 8.77 52.91 2.21
C LEU A 418 8.73 51.48 2.78
N ILE A 419 8.55 50.45 1.94
CA ILE A 419 8.64 49.04 2.35
C ILE A 419 10.08 48.71 2.80
N GLU A 420 11.10 49.18 2.09
CA GLU A 420 12.51 48.94 2.42
C GLU A 420 12.94 49.58 3.75
N GLU A 421 12.29 50.67 4.18
CA GLU A 421 12.56 51.30 5.47
C GLU A 421 12.14 50.44 6.67
N TYR A 422 11.20 49.51 6.47
CA TYR A 422 10.62 48.63 7.49
C TYR A 422 10.67 47.17 7.01
N PRO A 423 11.86 46.59 6.77
CA PRO A 423 12.03 45.38 5.96
C PRO A 423 11.39 44.11 6.54
N ASP A 424 11.03 44.10 7.83
CA ASP A 424 10.45 42.95 8.53
C ASP A 424 9.01 43.19 9.04
N ASP A 425 8.42 44.37 8.77
CA ASP A 425 7.07 44.74 9.25
C ASP A 425 5.98 44.38 8.24
N VAL A 426 5.55 43.12 8.27
CA VAL A 426 4.53 42.56 7.36
C VAL A 426 3.18 43.30 7.47
N THR A 427 2.82 43.84 8.64
CA THR A 427 1.54 44.57 8.79
C THR A 427 1.60 45.90 8.06
N THR A 428 2.74 46.59 8.15
CA THR A 428 3.02 47.81 7.39
C THR A 428 3.06 47.52 5.89
N HIS A 429 3.76 46.46 5.49
CA HIS A 429 3.83 46.00 4.11
C HIS A 429 2.46 45.73 3.50
N ASP A 430 1.58 45.01 4.21
CA ASP A 430 0.22 44.69 3.74
C ASP A 430 -0.61 45.94 3.46
N THR A 431 -0.43 46.96 4.30
CA THR A 431 -1.12 48.24 4.15
C THR A 431 -0.58 49.01 2.94
N ILE A 432 0.74 49.00 2.74
CA ILE A 432 1.40 49.64 1.60
C ILE A 432 1.05 48.93 0.29
N LEU A 433 1.08 47.59 0.24
CA LEU A 433 0.73 46.79 -0.93
C LEU A 433 -0.72 47.04 -1.38
N LYS A 434 -1.66 47.13 -0.44
CA LYS A 434 -3.06 47.50 -0.74
C LYS A 434 -3.18 48.90 -1.34
N GLU A 435 -2.28 49.82 -1.01
CA GLU A 435 -2.24 51.15 -1.61
C GLU A 435 -1.56 51.15 -2.98
N ILE A 436 -0.48 50.37 -3.17
CA ILE A 436 0.17 50.15 -4.47
C ILE A 436 -0.82 49.55 -5.46
N ALA A 437 -1.59 48.53 -5.06
CA ALA A 437 -2.60 47.88 -5.91
C ALA A 437 -3.69 48.83 -6.42
N LYS A 438 -3.94 49.96 -5.74
CA LYS A 438 -4.85 51.02 -6.21
C LYS A 438 -4.19 51.95 -7.23
N ARG A 439 -2.86 52.15 -7.15
CA ARG A 439 -2.09 53.11 -7.96
C ARG A 439 -1.47 52.49 -9.21
N ASP A 440 -1.16 51.19 -9.18
CA ASP A 440 -0.54 50.44 -10.28
C ASP A 440 -1.45 49.30 -10.77
N PRO A 441 -2.20 49.49 -11.88
CA PRO A 441 -3.08 48.47 -12.45
C PRO A 441 -2.35 47.22 -12.96
N ASN A 442 -1.07 47.33 -13.33
CA ASN A 442 -0.31 46.20 -13.87
C ASN A 442 0.10 45.23 -12.75
N LEU A 443 0.37 45.77 -11.55
CA LEU A 443 0.69 44.98 -10.35
C LEU A 443 -0.53 44.54 -9.56
N LYS A 444 -1.68 45.19 -9.72
CA LYS A 444 -2.88 44.93 -8.93
C LYS A 444 -3.22 43.43 -8.83
N ARG A 445 -3.32 42.74 -9.97
CA ARG A 445 -3.66 41.31 -10.01
C ARG A 445 -2.61 40.46 -9.32
N LEU A 446 -1.32 40.76 -9.53
CA LEU A 446 -0.22 40.07 -8.87
C LEU A 446 -0.31 40.25 -7.34
N ILE A 447 -0.57 41.46 -6.85
CA ILE A 447 -0.72 41.72 -5.40
C ILE A 447 -1.97 41.05 -4.81
N GLU A 448 -3.10 41.08 -5.52
CA GLU A 448 -4.33 40.39 -5.10
C GLU A 448 -4.12 38.87 -5.03
N ASP A 449 -3.45 38.29 -6.03
CA ASP A 449 -3.06 36.89 -6.02
C ASP A 449 -2.08 36.62 -4.86
N TYR A 450 -1.04 37.43 -4.63
CA TYR A 450 -0.15 37.28 -3.47
C TYR A 450 -0.92 37.16 -2.13
N PHE A 451 -1.91 38.02 -1.90
CA PHE A 451 -2.71 37.94 -0.66
C PHE A 451 -3.52 36.65 -0.54
N ARG A 452 -4.01 36.10 -1.66
CA ARG A 452 -4.73 34.82 -1.71
C ARG A 452 -3.79 33.63 -1.52
N GLU A 453 -2.71 33.63 -2.30
CA GLU A 453 -1.81 32.49 -2.48
C GLU A 453 -0.82 32.36 -1.32
N ARG A 454 -0.38 33.47 -0.70
CA ARG A 454 0.52 33.40 0.46
C ARG A 454 -0.11 32.57 1.58
N THR A 455 -1.43 32.65 1.72
CA THR A 455 -2.16 31.87 2.69
C THR A 455 -2.76 30.62 2.08
N ASP A 456 -2.03 29.92 1.23
CA ASP A 456 -2.47 28.66 0.64
C ASP A 456 -1.42 27.56 0.87
N SER A 457 -1.71 26.35 0.41
CA SER A 457 -0.88 25.17 0.60
C SER A 457 0.55 25.33 0.04
N ALA A 458 1.53 24.69 0.66
CA ALA A 458 2.94 24.72 0.23
C ALA A 458 3.15 24.16 -1.19
N TYR A 459 2.26 23.28 -1.67
CA TYR A 459 2.29 22.75 -3.04
C TYR A 459 2.01 23.82 -4.10
N ASN A 460 1.29 24.88 -3.71
CA ASN A 460 0.84 25.90 -4.63
C ASN A 460 2.01 26.72 -5.19
N THR A 461 1.89 27.16 -6.43
CA THR A 461 2.96 27.82 -7.17
C THR A 461 2.45 29.15 -7.68
N TRP A 462 2.90 30.24 -7.05
CA TRP A 462 2.55 31.58 -7.46
C TRP A 462 3.80 32.44 -7.75
N PRO A 463 3.83 33.22 -8.84
CA PRO A 463 2.98 33.04 -10.01
C PRO A 463 3.28 31.68 -10.69
N TYR A 464 2.27 31.06 -11.32
CA TYR A 464 2.44 29.81 -12.07
C TYR A 464 3.47 29.90 -13.20
N ASN A 465 3.77 31.11 -13.69
CA ASN A 465 4.83 31.37 -14.65
C ASN A 465 5.88 32.30 -14.00
N PRO A 466 7.13 31.85 -13.77
CA PRO A 466 8.20 32.63 -13.17
C PRO A 466 8.49 33.97 -13.87
N ASP A 467 8.32 34.06 -15.19
CA ASP A 467 8.55 35.28 -15.98
C ASP A 467 7.58 36.42 -15.61
N LYS A 468 6.50 36.10 -14.90
CA LYS A 468 5.50 37.08 -14.44
C LYS A 468 5.76 37.61 -13.03
N LEU A 469 6.80 37.12 -12.34
CA LEU A 469 7.16 37.59 -11.00
C LEU A 469 7.85 38.96 -11.07
N ASP A 470 7.29 39.96 -10.37
CA ASP A 470 7.93 41.27 -10.23
C ASP A 470 8.92 41.27 -9.07
N LYS A 471 10.22 41.40 -9.37
CA LYS A 471 11.31 41.38 -8.37
C LYS A 471 11.20 42.47 -7.31
N ARG A 472 10.45 43.55 -7.53
CA ARG A 472 10.19 44.59 -6.50
C ARG A 472 9.41 44.05 -5.31
N LEU A 473 8.72 42.91 -5.46
CA LEU A 473 8.02 42.23 -4.36
C LEU A 473 8.95 41.39 -3.46
N SER A 474 10.25 41.30 -3.76
CA SER A 474 11.20 40.46 -3.02
C SER A 474 11.21 40.73 -1.51
N VAL A 475 11.25 42.00 -1.09
CA VAL A 475 11.27 42.36 0.35
C VAL A 475 10.04 41.82 1.06
N VAL A 476 8.88 42.02 0.44
CA VAL A 476 7.58 41.69 1.04
C VAL A 476 7.36 40.19 1.11
N ILE A 477 7.69 39.46 0.04
CA ILE A 477 7.59 38.00 -0.02
C ILE A 477 8.50 37.37 1.04
N ASN A 478 9.77 37.80 1.11
CA ASN A 478 10.74 37.26 2.07
C ASN A 478 10.39 37.59 3.52
N ALA A 479 9.89 38.80 3.82
CA ALA A 479 9.44 39.15 5.16
C ALA A 479 8.25 38.30 5.61
N ALA A 480 7.27 38.10 4.73
CA ALA A 480 6.09 37.30 5.01
C ALA A 480 6.45 35.82 5.20
N PHE A 481 7.29 35.27 4.32
CA PHE A 481 7.81 33.91 4.44
C PHE A 481 8.54 33.70 5.78
N ARG A 482 9.48 34.59 6.15
CA ARG A 482 10.20 34.50 7.43
C ARG A 482 9.29 34.63 8.64
N GLN A 483 8.24 35.45 8.57
CA GLN A 483 7.22 35.51 9.62
C GLN A 483 6.46 34.17 9.77
N GLY A 484 6.30 33.44 8.66
CA GLY A 484 5.71 32.10 8.61
C GLY A 484 6.64 30.94 9.04
N LEU A 485 7.90 31.19 9.43
CA LEU A 485 8.86 30.16 9.88
C LEU A 485 8.74 29.79 11.38
N LYS A 486 7.64 30.14 12.06
CA LYS A 486 7.39 29.77 13.47
C LYS A 486 7.11 28.27 13.63
N TYR A 487 7.09 27.74 14.86
CA TYR A 487 7.20 26.29 15.16
C TYR A 487 6.10 25.40 14.57
N ASP A 488 4.94 25.97 14.20
CA ASP A 488 4.15 25.55 13.03
C ASP A 488 3.91 26.75 12.09
N ALA A 489 4.80 26.92 11.13
CA ALA A 489 4.55 26.51 9.76
C ALA A 489 3.12 26.27 9.26
N ASP A 490 2.36 25.49 10.04
CA ASP A 490 1.10 24.86 9.69
C ASP A 490 -0.10 25.57 10.32
N ASN A 491 -0.22 26.87 10.09
CA ASN A 491 -1.43 27.19 9.36
C ASN A 491 -1.16 26.64 7.95
N LYS A 492 -1.99 25.75 7.39
CA LYS A 492 -1.89 25.33 5.96
C LYS A 492 -1.86 26.52 4.97
N LYS A 493 -2.00 27.72 5.52
CA LYS A 493 -2.23 29.01 4.92
C LYS A 493 -1.46 30.16 5.61
N ALA A 494 -0.34 29.96 6.32
CA ALA A 494 0.47 31.13 6.77
C ALA A 494 1.77 31.22 5.98
N PHE A 495 1.71 31.92 4.85
CA PHE A 495 2.86 32.19 3.99
C PHE A 495 3.49 30.93 3.36
N SER A 496 2.81 29.78 3.42
CA SER A 496 3.24 28.50 2.85
C SER A 496 3.21 28.49 1.33
N GLY A 497 2.15 29.03 0.71
CA GLY A 497 1.99 29.05 -0.75
C GLY A 497 2.95 29.99 -1.50
N ILE A 498 3.80 30.74 -0.78
CA ILE A 498 4.89 31.53 -1.37
C ILE A 498 6.28 30.86 -1.24
N THR A 499 6.37 29.64 -0.69
CA THR A 499 7.65 28.94 -0.51
C THR A 499 8.39 28.77 -1.84
N LYS A 500 7.71 28.26 -2.87
CA LYS A 500 8.26 28.14 -4.23
C LYS A 500 8.61 29.50 -4.83
N THR A 501 7.82 30.54 -4.52
CA THR A 501 8.08 31.91 -4.99
C THR A 501 9.40 32.46 -4.46
N VAL A 502 9.78 32.13 -3.22
CA VAL A 502 11.08 32.52 -2.66
C VAL A 502 12.22 31.97 -3.53
N GLY A 503 12.13 30.70 -3.95
CA GLY A 503 13.10 30.09 -4.86
C GLY A 503 13.17 30.76 -6.24
N MET A 504 12.05 31.23 -6.77
CA MET A 504 12.01 31.94 -8.07
C MET A 504 12.72 33.31 -8.07
N LEU A 505 12.87 33.95 -6.90
CA LEU A 505 13.51 35.27 -6.80
C LEU A 505 15.03 35.17 -7.00
N ASP A 506 15.63 34.11 -6.46
CA ASP A 506 17.06 33.79 -6.51
C ASP A 506 18.00 34.99 -6.22
N ASP A 507 17.63 35.80 -5.22
CA ASP A 507 18.36 37.00 -4.79
C ASP A 507 18.89 36.89 -3.34
N ASP A 508 19.68 37.87 -2.90
CA ASP A 508 20.26 37.89 -1.54
C ASP A 508 19.22 37.73 -0.42
N LYS A 509 18.01 38.28 -0.61
CA LYS A 509 16.94 38.20 0.40
C LYS A 509 16.33 36.81 0.44
N ALA A 510 16.16 36.18 -0.72
CA ALA A 510 15.76 34.79 -0.83
C ALA A 510 16.79 33.87 -0.16
N MET A 511 18.10 34.08 -0.36
CA MET A 511 19.13 33.27 0.29
C MET A 511 19.10 33.38 1.82
N VAL A 512 18.89 34.59 2.36
CA VAL A 512 18.70 34.77 3.81
C VAL A 512 17.47 34.00 4.30
N SER A 513 16.35 34.10 3.59
CA SER A 513 15.11 33.39 3.92
C SER A 513 15.25 31.87 3.85
N LEU A 514 15.85 31.33 2.79
CA LEU A 514 16.08 29.90 2.61
C LEU A 514 17.03 29.37 3.69
N ARG A 515 18.09 30.11 4.03
CA ARG A 515 18.98 29.74 5.14
C ARG A 515 18.24 29.73 6.47
N GLU A 516 17.42 30.75 6.76
CA GLU A 516 16.59 30.76 7.97
C GLU A 516 15.61 29.58 7.99
N ALA A 517 15.00 29.23 6.85
CA ALA A 517 14.12 28.08 6.73
C ALA A 517 14.84 26.76 7.02
N VAL A 518 16.02 26.54 6.45
CA VAL A 518 16.87 25.36 6.73
C VAL A 518 17.13 25.20 8.23
N HIS A 519 17.25 26.28 9.00
CA HIS A 519 17.52 26.19 10.44
C HIS A 519 16.24 26.13 11.30
N LYS A 520 15.14 26.74 10.87
CA LYS A 520 13.91 26.91 11.67
C LYS A 520 12.83 25.85 11.41
N LEU A 521 12.68 25.40 10.16
CA LEU A 521 11.66 24.42 9.78
C LEU A 521 11.92 23.08 10.45
N LYS A 522 10.89 22.31 10.81
CA LYS A 522 11.09 20.92 11.21
C LYS A 522 11.52 20.07 9.99
N GLN A 523 12.07 18.88 10.24
CA GLN A 523 12.56 18.00 9.17
C GLN A 523 11.44 17.44 8.27
N ASP A 524 10.24 17.37 8.83
CA ASP A 524 8.99 16.84 8.28
C ASP A 524 8.04 17.94 7.78
N ASP A 525 8.45 19.21 7.83
CA ASP A 525 7.69 20.33 7.27
C ASP A 525 7.70 20.22 5.72
N PRO A 526 6.52 20.18 5.05
CA PRO A 526 6.44 20.06 3.59
C PRO A 526 7.17 21.16 2.81
N ARG A 527 7.38 22.34 3.42
CA ARG A 527 8.13 23.44 2.80
C ARG A 527 9.61 23.12 2.68
N MET A 528 10.15 22.20 3.50
CA MET A 528 11.54 21.78 3.43
C MET A 528 11.88 21.17 2.06
N GLU A 529 10.94 20.46 1.43
CA GLU A 529 11.06 19.95 0.06
C GLU A 529 11.44 21.07 -0.91
N TYR A 530 10.59 22.09 -0.97
CA TYR A 530 10.73 23.19 -1.91
C TYR A 530 11.89 24.11 -1.58
N VAL A 531 12.27 24.21 -0.30
CA VAL A 531 13.49 24.91 0.11
C VAL A 531 14.71 24.18 -0.44
N VAL A 532 14.79 22.86 -0.30
CA VAL A 532 15.91 22.05 -0.84
C VAL A 532 15.91 22.07 -2.36
N GLU A 533 14.75 21.90 -3.00
CA GLU A 533 14.58 21.97 -4.46
C GLU A 533 15.06 23.33 -5.01
N ALA A 534 14.67 24.44 -4.36
CA ALA A 534 15.10 25.79 -4.74
C ALA A 534 16.61 25.96 -4.63
N LEU A 535 17.25 25.39 -3.60
CA LEU A 535 18.70 25.41 -3.45
C LEU A 535 19.38 24.59 -4.55
N ILE A 536 18.88 23.40 -4.86
CA ILE A 536 19.44 22.54 -5.92
C ILE A 536 19.38 23.22 -7.30
N LYS A 537 18.28 23.92 -7.59
CA LYS A 537 18.04 24.61 -8.88
C LYS A 537 18.64 26.02 -8.97
N SER A 538 19.11 26.59 -7.86
CA SER A 538 19.61 27.97 -7.80
C SER A 538 20.99 28.13 -8.45
N ASP A 539 21.15 29.21 -9.23
CA ASP A 539 22.43 29.63 -9.81
C ASP A 539 23.20 30.57 -8.85
N HIS A 540 22.62 30.93 -7.70
CA HIS A 540 23.21 31.86 -6.75
C HIS A 540 24.41 31.26 -6.01
N ASN A 541 25.48 32.04 -5.85
CA ASN A 541 26.75 31.59 -5.25
C ASN A 541 26.59 31.09 -3.80
N GLU A 542 25.66 31.66 -3.03
CA GLU A 542 25.41 31.23 -1.65
C GLU A 542 24.64 29.89 -1.54
N SER A 543 23.89 29.49 -2.58
CA SER A 543 23.01 28.32 -2.50
C SER A 543 23.78 27.06 -2.07
N ARG A 544 24.97 26.83 -2.63
CA ARG A 544 25.81 25.66 -2.28
C ARG A 544 26.23 25.61 -0.81
N SER A 545 26.40 26.78 -0.17
CA SER A 545 26.70 26.83 1.26
C SER A 545 25.47 26.50 2.09
N ILE A 546 24.30 27.00 1.69
CA ILE A 546 23.04 26.74 2.41
C ILE A 546 22.61 25.28 2.23
N LEU A 547 22.81 24.70 1.05
CA LEU A 547 22.59 23.27 0.79
C LEU A 547 23.53 22.41 1.66
N ALA A 548 24.75 22.88 1.93
CA ALA A 548 25.64 22.22 2.88
C ALA A 548 25.09 22.28 4.31
N ASP A 549 24.56 23.41 4.76
CA ASP A 549 23.89 23.55 6.07
C ASP A 549 22.73 22.53 6.18
N ALA A 550 21.92 22.41 5.12
CA ALA A 550 20.84 21.42 5.06
C ALA A 550 21.34 19.97 5.12
N ALA A 551 22.41 19.64 4.38
CA ALA A 551 23.02 18.32 4.39
C ALA A 551 23.61 17.94 5.77
N TRP A 552 24.19 18.89 6.51
CA TRP A 552 24.66 18.65 7.87
C TRP A 552 23.53 18.37 8.85
N ARG A 553 22.39 19.03 8.65
CA ARG A 553 21.21 18.88 9.47
C ARG A 553 20.62 17.47 9.43
N THR A 554 20.83 16.71 8.35
CA THR A 554 20.49 15.28 8.26
C THR A 554 21.08 14.46 9.41
N PHE A 555 22.27 14.81 9.90
CA PHE A 555 22.91 14.09 11.01
C PHE A 555 22.36 14.49 12.38
N GLU A 556 21.83 15.72 12.51
CA GLU A 556 21.26 16.23 13.76
C GLU A 556 19.93 15.55 14.10
N THR A 557 19.22 15.07 13.08
CA THR A 557 17.88 14.50 13.25
C THR A 557 17.86 12.97 13.32
N LEU A 558 19.01 12.33 13.23
CA LEU A 558 19.14 10.87 13.16
C LEU A 558 18.52 10.16 14.38
N ASP A 559 18.63 10.72 15.58
CA ASP A 559 18.06 10.11 16.79
C ASP A 559 16.52 10.15 16.76
N ASN A 560 15.92 11.22 16.24
CA ASN A 560 14.47 11.28 16.03
C ASN A 560 14.03 10.27 14.96
N VAL A 561 14.78 10.15 13.86
CA VAL A 561 14.49 9.18 12.79
C VAL A 561 14.57 7.74 13.33
N LYS A 562 15.50 7.44 14.24
CA LYS A 562 15.58 6.14 14.91
C LYS A 562 14.37 5.89 15.81
N GLU A 563 13.99 6.86 16.64
CA GLU A 563 12.83 6.77 17.54
C GLU A 563 11.53 6.53 16.75
N ILE A 564 11.29 7.29 15.67
CA ILE A 564 10.08 7.13 14.84
C ILE A 564 10.09 5.77 14.12
N ASN A 565 11.20 5.35 13.52
CA ASN A 565 11.25 4.03 12.89
C ASN A 565 11.04 2.88 13.88
N GLN A 566 11.52 3.02 15.12
CA GLN A 566 11.25 2.03 16.18
C GLN A 566 9.77 2.02 16.57
N LYS A 567 9.12 3.20 16.62
CA LYS A 567 7.67 3.30 16.84
C LYS A 567 6.88 2.66 15.71
N VAL A 568 7.15 2.99 14.43
CA VAL A 568 6.48 2.36 13.27
C VAL A 568 6.65 0.83 13.28
N GLN A 569 7.84 0.33 13.66
CA GLN A 569 8.07 -1.12 13.76
C GLN A 569 7.30 -1.78 14.91
N LYS A 570 7.04 -1.05 15.99
CA LYS A 570 6.37 -1.57 17.19
C LYS A 570 4.85 -1.40 17.14
N GLU A 571 4.40 -0.26 16.63
CA GLU A 571 3.01 0.23 16.67
C GLU A 571 2.31 0.07 15.30
N GLY A 572 3.04 -0.35 14.26
CA GLY A 572 2.55 -0.32 12.87
C GLY A 572 2.50 1.11 12.30
N PRO A 573 2.26 1.24 10.99
CA PRO A 573 2.05 2.55 10.35
C PRO A 573 0.71 3.17 10.82
N THR A 574 0.76 4.30 11.53
CA THR A 574 -0.37 5.15 11.94
C THR A 574 -0.19 6.56 11.38
N LEU A 575 -1.22 7.39 11.24
CA LEU A 575 -1.04 8.78 10.76
C LEU A 575 0.01 9.58 11.57
N ASN A 576 0.17 9.26 12.86
CA ASN A 576 1.13 9.91 13.75
C ASN A 576 2.58 9.44 13.53
N ASN A 577 2.82 8.28 12.90
CA ASN A 577 4.16 7.72 12.67
C ASN A 577 4.46 7.39 11.18
N MET A 578 3.44 7.40 10.30
CA MET A 578 3.47 7.16 8.84
C MET A 578 4.06 8.32 8.06
N PHE A 579 3.95 9.55 8.58
CA PHE A 579 4.75 10.67 8.09
C PHE A 579 6.20 10.51 8.54
N THR A 580 6.77 9.33 8.29
CA THR A 580 8.18 9.04 8.45
C THR A 580 8.90 9.71 7.29
N VAL A 581 9.42 10.89 7.61
CA VAL A 581 10.49 11.63 6.96
C VAL A 581 11.37 10.76 6.03
N TYR A 582 10.99 10.64 4.76
CA TYR A 582 11.95 10.49 3.67
C TYR A 582 12.58 11.88 3.48
N THR A 583 13.41 12.26 4.45
CA THR A 583 13.90 13.63 4.66
C THR A 583 14.34 14.29 3.36
N HIS A 584 13.70 15.39 3.00
CA HIS A 584 14.21 16.29 1.94
C HIS A 584 15.67 16.69 2.21
N LEU A 585 16.11 16.63 3.47
CA LEU A 585 17.52 16.77 3.88
C LEU A 585 18.44 15.63 3.36
N ASN A 586 17.94 14.41 3.16
CA ASN A 586 18.70 13.33 2.50
C ASN A 586 18.96 13.66 1.03
N GLU A 587 18.03 14.32 0.33
CA GLU A 587 18.26 14.81 -1.04
C GLU A 587 19.32 15.92 -1.06
N ALA A 588 19.26 16.84 -0.10
CA ALA A 588 20.32 17.84 0.09
C ALA A 588 21.69 17.18 0.32
N LEU A 589 21.75 16.14 1.16
CA LEU A 589 22.97 15.35 1.39
C LEU A 589 23.43 14.64 0.11
N GLN A 590 22.51 14.06 -0.65
CA GLN A 590 22.77 13.36 -1.90
C GLN A 590 23.45 14.29 -2.92
N GLU A 591 22.81 15.42 -3.22
CA GLU A 591 23.31 16.40 -4.19
C GLU A 591 24.61 17.03 -3.70
N ARG A 592 24.71 17.33 -2.40
CA ARG A 592 25.91 17.96 -1.85
C ARG A 592 27.13 17.05 -1.88
N ILE A 593 26.98 15.75 -1.69
CA ILE A 593 28.07 14.77 -1.79
C ILE A 593 28.64 14.73 -3.22
N LEU A 594 27.80 14.85 -4.25
CA LEU A 594 28.19 14.71 -5.65
C LEU A 594 29.00 15.90 -6.22
N THR A 595 29.21 16.96 -5.46
CA THR A 595 30.00 18.15 -5.89
C THR A 595 31.52 17.94 -5.85
N LEU A 596 32.01 16.86 -5.23
CA LEU A 596 33.42 16.43 -5.24
C LEU A 596 34.43 17.40 -4.59
N ASP A 597 34.01 18.22 -3.62
CA ASP A 597 34.87 19.18 -2.92
C ASP A 597 35.21 18.77 -1.47
N GLU A 598 35.93 19.64 -0.74
CA GLU A 598 36.34 19.36 0.66
C GLU A 598 35.15 19.13 1.60
N VAL A 599 34.02 19.81 1.35
CA VAL A 599 32.81 19.62 2.16
C VAL A 599 32.17 18.28 1.84
N SER A 600 32.18 17.82 0.58
CA SER A 600 31.77 16.45 0.23
C SER A 600 32.56 15.42 1.02
N VAL A 601 33.89 15.59 1.12
CA VAL A 601 34.75 14.68 1.91
C VAL A 601 34.35 14.69 3.40
N LYS A 602 34.11 15.86 3.98
CA LYS A 602 33.68 15.98 5.40
C LYS A 602 32.31 15.33 5.66
N LEU A 603 31.36 15.51 4.74
CA LEU A 603 30.04 14.88 4.81
C LEU A 603 30.13 13.36 4.70
N ILE A 604 30.97 12.84 3.79
CA ILE A 604 31.25 11.41 3.67
C ILE A 604 31.87 10.84 4.96
N GLN A 605 32.87 11.52 5.51
CA GLN A 605 33.48 11.13 6.79
C GLN A 605 32.45 11.08 7.92
N LYS A 606 31.56 12.07 7.98
CA LYS A 606 30.46 12.09 8.95
C LYS A 606 29.48 10.95 8.70
N LEU A 607 29.07 10.70 7.45
CA LEU A 607 28.18 9.61 7.07
C LEU A 607 28.78 8.26 7.48
N PHE A 608 30.06 8.01 7.21
CA PHE A 608 30.74 6.77 7.57
C PHE A 608 30.93 6.58 9.08
N SER A 609 30.89 7.64 9.90
CA SER A 609 30.81 7.49 11.36
C SER A 609 29.51 6.81 11.84
N TYR A 610 28.51 6.68 10.96
CA TYR A 610 27.25 5.98 11.19
C TYR A 610 27.13 4.67 10.39
N SER A 611 28.24 3.95 10.16
CA SER A 611 28.27 2.71 9.36
C SER A 611 27.27 1.62 9.77
N ASP A 612 26.91 1.54 11.04
CA ASP A 612 25.92 0.57 11.54
C ASP A 612 24.46 1.03 11.32
N HIS A 613 24.27 2.20 10.72
CA HIS A 613 22.97 2.85 10.55
C HIS A 613 22.75 3.36 9.11
N PHE A 614 23.48 2.84 8.11
CA PHE A 614 23.38 3.25 6.71
C PHE A 614 21.97 3.20 6.11
N LYS A 615 21.07 2.34 6.65
CA LYS A 615 19.67 2.25 6.21
C LYS A 615 18.90 3.59 6.23
N TYR A 616 19.30 4.54 7.08
CA TYR A 616 18.61 5.84 7.22
C TYR A 616 19.03 6.88 6.17
N PHE A 617 20.11 6.65 5.42
CA PHE A 617 20.69 7.63 4.48
C PHE A 617 20.34 7.33 3.01
N GLY A 618 19.48 6.34 2.74
CA GLY A 618 19.04 6.02 1.38
C GLY A 618 20.20 5.75 0.41
N ILE A 619 20.15 6.38 -0.76
CA ILE A 619 21.15 6.24 -1.84
C ILE A 619 22.42 7.09 -1.60
N SER A 620 22.40 8.02 -0.64
CA SER A 620 23.57 8.86 -0.31
C SER A 620 24.81 8.03 0.10
N VAL A 621 24.60 6.82 0.61
CA VAL A 621 25.67 5.85 0.91
C VAL A 621 26.38 5.39 -0.37
N GLY A 622 25.62 5.00 -1.40
CA GLY A 622 26.16 4.62 -2.71
C GLY A 622 26.89 5.77 -3.40
N ASN A 623 26.34 6.98 -3.32
CA ASN A 623 27.03 8.18 -3.82
C ASN A 623 28.35 8.42 -3.08
N ALA A 624 28.38 8.27 -1.76
CA ALA A 624 29.61 8.37 -0.98
C ALA A 624 30.67 7.36 -1.44
N PHE A 625 30.29 6.10 -1.72
CA PHE A 625 31.20 5.09 -2.27
C PHE A 625 31.74 5.49 -3.64
N ALA A 626 30.86 5.94 -4.54
CA ALA A 626 31.24 6.40 -5.88
C ALA A 626 32.23 7.57 -5.83
N VAL A 627 32.00 8.55 -4.95
CA VAL A 627 32.88 9.72 -4.75
C VAL A 627 34.21 9.31 -4.13
N CYS A 628 34.24 8.40 -3.15
CA CYS A 628 35.49 7.86 -2.60
C CYS A 628 36.37 7.25 -3.68
N ALA A 629 35.76 6.45 -4.56
CA ALA A 629 36.46 5.83 -5.68
C ALA A 629 36.89 6.86 -6.74
N HIS A 630 36.11 7.92 -6.97
CA HIS A 630 36.46 8.99 -7.90
C HIS A 630 37.69 9.78 -7.40
N LEU A 631 37.68 10.19 -6.13
CA LEU A 631 38.73 11.00 -5.51
C LEU A 631 39.94 10.20 -4.99
N GLY A 632 39.83 8.87 -4.89
CA GLY A 632 40.91 8.00 -4.42
C GLY A 632 41.09 8.01 -2.90
N LEU A 633 40.02 8.09 -2.12
CA LEU A 633 40.04 8.17 -0.64
C LEU A 633 40.29 6.80 0.02
N SER A 634 41.54 6.33 -0.06
CA SER A 634 41.96 4.98 0.37
C SER A 634 41.61 4.63 1.83
N GLU A 635 41.52 5.62 2.72
CA GLU A 635 41.17 5.48 4.14
C GLU A 635 39.77 4.88 4.37
N HIS A 636 38.89 4.93 3.37
CA HIS A 636 37.51 4.42 3.47
C HIS A 636 37.32 3.04 2.84
N THR A 637 38.35 2.46 2.22
CA THR A 637 38.23 1.19 1.47
C THR A 637 37.69 0.04 2.33
N GLU A 638 38.13 -0.07 3.58
CA GLU A 638 37.68 -1.15 4.49
C GLU A 638 36.20 -1.01 4.87
N ILE A 639 35.66 0.21 4.93
CA ILE A 639 34.23 0.44 5.18
C ILE A 639 33.40 -0.06 3.99
N ILE A 640 33.85 0.22 2.77
CA ILE A 640 33.22 -0.23 1.53
C ILE A 640 33.23 -1.76 1.43
N ALA A 641 34.40 -2.38 1.69
CA ALA A 641 34.56 -3.84 1.71
C ALA A 641 33.63 -4.50 2.74
N ASN A 642 33.57 -3.96 3.96
CA ASN A 642 32.70 -4.50 5.02
C ASN A 642 31.21 -4.33 4.70
N TYR A 643 30.81 -3.30 3.97
CA TYR A 643 29.43 -3.16 3.50
C TYR A 643 29.04 -4.32 2.57
N LEU A 644 29.89 -4.70 1.62
CA LEU A 644 29.66 -5.83 0.71
C LEU A 644 29.69 -7.18 1.44
N ARG A 645 30.60 -7.36 2.40
CA ARG A 645 30.62 -8.57 3.25
C ARG A 645 29.32 -8.74 4.05
N ARG A 646 28.71 -7.62 4.50
CA ARG A 646 27.40 -7.63 5.17
C ARG A 646 26.25 -7.87 4.20
N SER A 647 26.30 -7.33 2.97
CA SER A 647 25.22 -7.54 1.99
C SER A 647 25.05 -9.01 1.60
N PHE A 648 26.13 -9.78 1.61
CA PHE A 648 26.09 -11.23 1.38
C PHE A 648 25.27 -12.00 2.42
N GLN A 649 24.97 -11.40 3.58
CA GLN A 649 24.19 -12.03 4.66
C GLN A 649 22.70 -11.67 4.63
N ILE A 650 22.25 -10.86 3.67
CA ILE A 650 20.84 -10.46 3.54
C ILE A 650 19.99 -11.67 3.16
N LYS A 651 18.86 -11.85 3.84
CA LYS A 651 17.87 -12.91 3.60
C LYS A 651 16.47 -12.32 3.40
N GLY A 652 15.68 -12.98 2.57
CA GLY A 652 14.27 -12.67 2.35
C GLY A 652 13.37 -13.19 3.47
N ARG A 653 12.12 -12.73 3.49
CA ARG A 653 11.06 -13.36 4.31
C ARG A 653 10.52 -14.62 3.61
N ASP A 654 10.52 -14.61 2.29
CA ASP A 654 10.02 -15.66 1.42
C ASP A 654 10.79 -15.70 0.08
N LYS A 655 10.42 -16.65 -0.79
CA LYS A 655 11.03 -16.81 -2.13
C LYS A 655 10.78 -15.63 -3.08
N GLY A 656 9.71 -14.84 -2.85
CA GLY A 656 9.35 -13.66 -3.65
C GLY A 656 10.08 -12.39 -3.20
N SER A 657 10.84 -12.45 -2.12
CA SER A 657 11.57 -11.32 -1.57
C SER A 657 12.62 -10.79 -2.56
N TYR A 658 12.76 -9.46 -2.61
CA TYR A 658 13.67 -8.74 -3.50
C TYR A 658 14.38 -7.62 -2.74
N LEU A 659 15.50 -7.11 -3.28
CA LEU A 659 16.19 -5.96 -2.71
C LEU A 659 15.49 -4.65 -3.09
N GLU A 660 15.32 -3.76 -2.13
CA GLU A 660 14.88 -2.40 -2.38
C GLU A 660 15.90 -1.64 -3.25
N LEU A 661 15.43 -0.68 -4.06
CA LEU A 661 16.27 0.14 -4.95
C LEU A 661 17.51 0.71 -4.23
N ARG A 662 17.34 1.25 -3.02
CA ARG A 662 18.45 1.84 -2.25
C ARG A 662 19.58 0.83 -2.00
N LEU A 663 19.25 -0.43 -1.74
CA LEU A 663 20.25 -1.48 -1.53
C LEU A 663 20.94 -1.84 -2.85
N ILE A 664 20.17 -1.98 -3.93
CA ILE A 664 20.72 -2.27 -5.26
C ILE A 664 21.74 -1.21 -5.68
N VAL A 665 21.38 0.07 -5.55
CA VAL A 665 22.28 1.19 -5.87
C VAL A 665 23.52 1.19 -4.97
N ASN A 666 23.34 1.08 -3.66
CA ASN A 666 24.44 1.15 -2.70
C ASN A 666 25.42 -0.03 -2.86
N ILE A 667 24.93 -1.26 -3.02
CA ILE A 667 25.76 -2.46 -3.20
C ILE A 667 26.48 -2.39 -4.55
N SER A 668 25.80 -1.94 -5.62
CA SER A 668 26.43 -1.77 -6.94
C SER A 668 27.56 -0.73 -6.93
N GLU A 669 27.33 0.45 -6.34
CA GLU A 669 28.39 1.46 -6.22
C GLU A 669 29.51 1.04 -5.27
N ALA A 670 29.20 0.29 -4.20
CA ALA A 670 30.24 -0.31 -3.35
C ALA A 670 31.11 -1.30 -4.13
N ALA A 671 30.51 -2.19 -4.93
CA ALA A 671 31.23 -3.18 -5.73
C ALA A 671 32.15 -2.49 -6.76
N LEU A 672 31.64 -1.48 -7.47
CA LEU A 672 32.41 -0.68 -8.42
C LEU A 672 33.53 0.12 -7.72
N ALA A 673 33.25 0.69 -6.55
CA ALA A 673 34.22 1.46 -5.79
C ALA A 673 35.37 0.58 -5.29
N TRP A 674 35.04 -0.57 -4.69
CA TRP A 674 36.06 -1.50 -4.19
C TRP A 674 36.90 -2.09 -5.32
N ALA A 675 36.27 -2.46 -6.44
CA ALA A 675 36.97 -2.89 -7.65
C ALA A 675 37.98 -1.85 -8.16
N LYS A 676 37.66 -0.56 -8.08
CA LYS A 676 38.58 0.52 -8.48
C LYS A 676 39.70 0.75 -7.46
N MET A 677 39.40 0.66 -6.16
CA MET A 677 40.32 1.06 -5.08
C MET A 677 41.27 -0.07 -4.64
N GLU A 678 40.79 -1.32 -4.59
CA GLU A 678 41.59 -2.52 -4.26
C GLU A 678 41.25 -3.70 -5.20
N PRO A 679 41.68 -3.66 -6.48
CA PRO A 679 41.27 -4.60 -7.52
C PRO A 679 41.45 -6.09 -7.17
N GLU A 680 42.63 -6.48 -6.67
CA GLU A 680 42.97 -7.90 -6.44
C GLU A 680 42.12 -8.53 -5.33
N LYS A 681 41.95 -7.83 -4.20
CA LYS A 681 41.13 -8.31 -3.09
C LYS A 681 39.64 -8.30 -3.44
N ALA A 682 39.18 -7.22 -4.08
CA ALA A 682 37.80 -7.11 -4.53
C ALA A 682 37.45 -8.24 -5.49
N LYS A 683 38.35 -8.59 -6.44
CA LYS A 683 38.18 -9.72 -7.33
C LYS A 683 37.97 -11.03 -6.56
N GLU A 684 38.87 -11.36 -5.64
CA GLU A 684 38.81 -12.61 -4.88
C GLU A 684 37.49 -12.76 -4.11
N GLU A 685 37.10 -11.74 -3.35
CA GLU A 685 35.89 -11.79 -2.52
C GLU A 685 34.59 -11.67 -3.34
N LEU A 686 34.53 -10.80 -4.36
CA LEU A 686 33.34 -10.68 -5.21
C LEU A 686 33.07 -11.96 -6.00
N ILE A 687 34.10 -12.67 -6.47
CA ILE A 687 33.94 -13.98 -7.13
C ILE A 687 33.31 -14.98 -6.16
N LYS A 688 33.78 -14.98 -4.91
CA LYS A 688 33.24 -15.83 -3.86
C LYS A 688 31.75 -15.51 -3.62
N PHE A 689 31.40 -14.25 -3.42
CA PHE A 689 30.02 -13.84 -3.18
C PHE A 689 29.10 -14.14 -4.38
N PHE A 690 29.58 -13.91 -5.60
CA PHE A 690 28.84 -14.19 -6.84
C PHE A 690 28.48 -15.67 -6.99
N LYS A 691 29.34 -16.58 -6.53
CA LYS A 691 29.13 -18.03 -6.60
C LYS A 691 28.29 -18.56 -5.44
N GLU A 692 28.59 -18.15 -4.21
CA GLU A 692 27.93 -18.70 -3.02
C GLU A 692 26.50 -18.20 -2.83
N VAL A 693 26.11 -17.07 -3.47
CA VAL A 693 24.73 -16.57 -3.40
C VAL A 693 23.71 -17.50 -4.08
N ASP A 694 24.15 -18.33 -5.05
CA ASP A 694 23.25 -19.30 -5.70
C ASP A 694 22.72 -20.38 -4.74
N ASP A 695 23.39 -20.58 -3.59
CA ASP A 695 22.97 -21.52 -2.54
C ASP A 695 21.91 -20.92 -1.58
N SER A 696 21.46 -19.68 -1.83
CA SER A 696 20.42 -19.02 -1.04
C SER A 696 19.05 -19.68 -1.22
N ASN A 697 18.27 -19.75 -0.13
CA ASN A 697 16.86 -20.18 -0.19
C ASN A 697 15.93 -19.11 -0.80
N ASP A 698 16.44 -17.89 -1.00
CA ASP A 698 15.68 -16.71 -1.45
C ASP A 698 16.18 -16.29 -2.85
N PRO A 699 15.60 -16.86 -3.94
CA PRO A 699 16.12 -16.68 -5.29
C PRO A 699 16.02 -15.24 -5.80
N GLY A 700 15.00 -14.46 -5.39
CA GLY A 700 14.86 -13.05 -5.75
C GLY A 700 15.97 -12.16 -5.19
N ILE A 701 16.28 -12.31 -3.90
CA ILE A 701 17.43 -11.64 -3.25
C ILE A 701 18.75 -12.09 -3.90
N ALA A 702 18.88 -13.37 -4.21
CA ALA A 702 20.10 -13.94 -4.77
C ALA A 702 20.47 -13.29 -6.11
N ILE A 703 19.51 -13.21 -7.04
CA ILE A 703 19.76 -12.62 -8.35
C ILE A 703 20.04 -11.11 -8.28
N ASP A 704 19.39 -10.38 -7.36
CA ASP A 704 19.67 -8.96 -7.13
C ASP A 704 21.11 -8.75 -6.62
N LEU A 705 21.55 -9.56 -5.65
CA LEU A 705 22.92 -9.51 -5.13
C LEU A 705 23.94 -9.85 -6.22
N LYS A 706 23.69 -10.90 -7.04
CA LYS A 706 24.57 -11.24 -8.16
C LYS A 706 24.66 -10.10 -9.18
N ALA A 707 23.55 -9.44 -9.50
CA ALA A 707 23.55 -8.27 -10.40
C ALA A 707 24.37 -7.10 -9.84
N CYS A 708 24.38 -6.91 -8.52
CA CYS A 708 25.23 -5.90 -7.90
C CYS A 708 26.72 -6.29 -7.93
N TYR A 709 27.06 -7.53 -7.60
CA TYR A 709 28.46 -7.99 -7.58
C TYR A 709 29.06 -8.08 -8.98
N VAL A 710 28.28 -8.51 -9.98
CA VAL A 710 28.75 -8.59 -11.36
C VAL A 710 29.16 -7.22 -11.91
N ALA A 711 28.57 -6.12 -11.42
CA ALA A 711 29.00 -4.78 -11.82
C ALA A 711 30.50 -4.53 -11.51
N GLY A 712 30.95 -4.92 -10.31
CA GLY A 712 32.35 -4.84 -9.90
C GLY A 712 33.24 -5.85 -10.64
N LEU A 713 32.78 -7.09 -10.82
CA LEU A 713 33.52 -8.12 -11.55
C LEU A 713 33.70 -7.77 -13.02
N LEU A 714 32.65 -7.27 -13.68
CA LEU A 714 32.68 -6.80 -15.06
C LEU A 714 33.58 -5.56 -15.22
N PHE A 715 33.69 -4.73 -14.18
CA PHE A 715 34.62 -3.60 -14.18
C PHE A 715 36.09 -4.07 -14.18
N LEU A 716 36.39 -5.18 -13.50
CA LEU A 716 37.74 -5.77 -13.40
C LEU A 716 38.08 -6.64 -14.61
N GLU A 717 37.11 -7.42 -15.10
CA GLU A 717 37.27 -8.40 -16.16
C GLU A 717 36.17 -8.26 -17.23
N PRO A 718 36.22 -7.21 -18.07
CA PRO A 718 35.15 -6.86 -19.01
C PRO A 718 34.91 -7.90 -20.12
N ASP A 719 35.88 -8.77 -20.35
CA ASP A 719 35.86 -9.82 -21.38
C ASP A 719 35.58 -11.22 -20.81
N ASN A 720 35.31 -11.35 -19.50
CA ASN A 720 34.98 -12.64 -18.90
C ASN A 720 33.60 -13.15 -19.37
N GLU A 721 33.56 -14.33 -20.00
CA GLU A 721 32.34 -14.90 -20.59
C GLU A 721 31.21 -15.10 -19.55
N GLU A 722 31.53 -15.58 -18.36
CA GLU A 722 30.54 -15.83 -17.29
C GLU A 722 29.82 -14.53 -16.86
N TYR A 723 30.59 -13.48 -16.58
CA TYR A 723 30.06 -12.20 -16.11
C TYR A 723 29.29 -11.48 -17.22
N THR A 724 29.76 -11.63 -18.44
CA THR A 724 29.18 -10.92 -19.59
C THR A 724 27.89 -11.57 -20.05
N SER A 725 27.82 -12.91 -20.09
CA SER A 725 26.56 -13.63 -20.31
C SER A 725 25.54 -13.38 -19.21
N PHE A 726 25.97 -13.29 -17.94
CA PHE A 726 25.05 -12.92 -16.86
C PHE A 726 24.57 -11.47 -17.00
N ALA A 727 25.44 -10.53 -17.35
CA ALA A 727 25.05 -9.14 -17.60
C ALA A 727 24.05 -9.02 -18.77
N GLU A 728 24.25 -9.75 -19.88
CA GLU A 728 23.31 -9.82 -21.00
C GLU A 728 21.94 -10.36 -20.57
N ARG A 729 21.92 -11.39 -19.70
CA ARG A 729 20.69 -11.94 -19.12
C ARG A 729 19.94 -10.90 -18.29
N ILE A 730 20.64 -10.18 -17.42
CA ILE A 730 20.02 -9.16 -16.57
C ILE A 730 19.53 -7.97 -17.39
N LEU A 731 20.34 -7.44 -18.32
CA LEU A 731 19.96 -6.31 -19.17
C LEU A 731 18.90 -6.67 -20.21
N GLY A 732 18.87 -7.92 -20.67
CA GLY A 732 17.87 -8.41 -21.60
C GLY A 732 16.53 -8.73 -20.95
N ASN A 733 16.45 -8.72 -19.61
CA ASN A 733 15.17 -8.84 -18.92
C ASN A 733 14.39 -7.53 -19.11
N LYS A 734 13.25 -7.64 -19.80
CA LYS A 734 12.36 -6.53 -20.12
C LYS A 734 11.30 -6.28 -19.04
N GLY A 735 11.29 -7.05 -17.96
CA GLY A 735 10.37 -6.86 -16.85
C GLY A 735 10.80 -5.71 -15.96
N ASP A 736 9.94 -5.38 -15.00
CA ASP A 736 10.13 -4.23 -14.13
C ASP A 736 11.22 -4.44 -13.04
N GLN A 737 12.48 -4.64 -13.45
CA GLN A 737 13.59 -4.97 -12.56
C GLN A 737 14.68 -3.89 -12.51
N VAL A 738 14.78 -3.19 -11.37
CA VAL A 738 15.78 -2.13 -11.13
C VAL A 738 17.24 -2.62 -10.96
N ARG A 739 17.45 -3.94 -10.88
CA ARG A 739 18.77 -4.59 -10.72
C ARG A 739 19.75 -4.33 -11.87
N VAL A 740 19.28 -3.81 -12.99
CA VAL A 740 20.10 -3.41 -14.15
C VAL A 740 21.02 -2.23 -13.84
N TYR A 741 20.70 -1.43 -12.81
CA TYR A 741 21.40 -0.19 -12.47
C TYR A 741 22.93 -0.34 -12.41
N GLY A 742 23.44 -1.30 -11.63
CA GLY A 742 24.89 -1.47 -11.44
C GLY A 742 25.64 -1.83 -12.72
N ILE A 743 25.02 -2.64 -13.57
CA ILE A 743 25.60 -3.06 -14.85
C ILE A 743 25.64 -1.88 -15.83
N ILE A 744 24.57 -1.08 -15.92
CA ILE A 744 24.51 0.13 -16.75
C ILE A 744 25.59 1.14 -16.31
N ARG A 745 25.77 1.31 -15.00
CA ARG A 745 26.86 2.13 -14.43
C ARG A 745 28.25 1.62 -14.84
N CYS A 746 28.45 0.30 -14.82
CA CYS A 746 29.69 -0.33 -15.26
C CYS A 746 29.94 -0.08 -16.76
N ILE A 747 28.91 -0.29 -17.60
CA ILE A 747 28.96 -0.05 -19.06
C ILE A 747 29.46 1.37 -19.35
N ARG A 748 28.89 2.37 -18.67
CA ARG A 748 29.31 3.76 -18.82
C ARG A 748 30.76 3.99 -18.37
N LYS A 749 31.12 3.49 -17.17
CA LYS A 749 32.48 3.68 -16.60
C LYS A 749 33.58 3.01 -17.44
N GLN A 750 33.29 1.89 -18.11
CA GLN A 750 34.25 1.09 -18.89
C GLN A 750 34.07 1.19 -20.42
N ASN A 751 33.08 1.97 -20.91
CA ASN A 751 32.77 2.10 -22.34
C ASN A 751 32.53 0.74 -23.04
N LEU A 752 31.69 -0.11 -22.43
CA LEU A 752 31.45 -1.48 -22.90
C LEU A 752 30.46 -1.52 -24.08
N LYS A 753 30.96 -1.28 -25.30
CA LYS A 753 30.14 -1.16 -26.51
C LYS A 753 29.25 -2.36 -26.84
N LYS A 754 29.60 -3.57 -26.40
CA LYS A 754 28.81 -4.80 -26.68
C LYS A 754 27.40 -4.76 -26.10
N PHE A 755 27.18 -3.98 -25.04
CA PHE A 755 25.88 -3.87 -24.38
C PHE A 755 25.01 -2.74 -24.92
N LYS A 756 25.47 -2.00 -25.94
CA LYS A 756 24.77 -0.80 -26.45
C LYS A 756 23.30 -1.06 -26.75
N ASP A 757 23.00 -2.14 -27.46
CA ASP A 757 21.64 -2.41 -27.95
C ASP A 757 20.67 -2.78 -26.81
N TYR A 758 21.19 -3.27 -25.68
CA TYR A 758 20.39 -3.55 -24.50
C TYR A 758 19.95 -2.27 -23.77
N LEU A 759 20.68 -1.16 -23.91
CA LEU A 759 20.34 0.10 -23.22
C LEU A 759 19.03 0.69 -23.73
N TRP A 760 18.69 0.47 -25.01
CA TRP A 760 17.52 1.09 -25.65
C TRP A 760 16.22 0.81 -24.88
N TYR A 761 16.07 -0.40 -24.34
CA TYR A 761 14.90 -0.76 -23.56
C TYR A 761 14.81 0.01 -22.24
N HIS A 762 15.94 0.19 -21.57
CA HIS A 762 16.02 0.86 -20.26
C HIS A 762 15.91 2.38 -20.35
N ILE A 763 15.98 2.96 -21.56
CA ILE A 763 15.74 4.38 -21.82
C ILE A 763 14.21 4.68 -21.84
N TYR A 764 13.37 3.70 -22.15
CA TYR A 764 11.92 3.89 -22.32
C TYR A 764 11.07 2.80 -21.64
N ALA A 765 11.57 2.22 -20.54
CA ALA A 765 10.92 1.10 -19.85
C ALA A 765 9.53 1.46 -19.30
N ASP A 766 9.35 2.69 -18.80
CA ASP A 766 8.05 3.28 -18.48
C ASP A 766 8.13 4.82 -18.64
N PRO A 767 7.51 5.41 -19.67
CA PRO A 767 7.61 6.84 -19.93
C PRO A 767 6.81 7.72 -18.95
N ASP A 768 5.89 7.17 -18.16
CA ASP A 768 5.09 7.92 -17.19
C ASP A 768 4.60 7.01 -16.04
N PRO A 769 5.49 6.64 -15.09
CA PRO A 769 5.13 5.73 -14.03
C PRO A 769 4.08 6.37 -13.11
N MET A 770 2.90 5.77 -13.03
CA MET A 770 1.81 6.29 -12.18
C MET A 770 2.12 6.19 -10.67
N VAL A 771 3.06 5.32 -10.25
CA VAL A 771 3.29 5.00 -8.83
C VAL A 771 4.77 4.70 -8.47
N ASP A 772 5.61 4.17 -9.37
CA ASP A 772 7.00 3.79 -9.07
C ASP A 772 8.05 4.64 -9.81
N TYR A 773 8.59 5.66 -9.13
CA TYR A 773 9.64 6.52 -9.68
C TYR A 773 11.04 5.87 -9.75
N SER A 774 11.22 4.61 -9.33
CA SER A 774 12.53 3.95 -9.37
C SER A 774 13.11 3.82 -10.78
N TRP A 775 12.25 3.78 -11.80
CA TRP A 775 12.63 3.77 -13.22
C TRP A 775 13.42 5.00 -13.65
N SER A 776 13.13 6.16 -13.06
CA SER A 776 13.86 7.40 -13.38
C SER A 776 15.37 7.26 -13.15
N TYR A 777 15.80 6.52 -12.13
CA TYR A 777 17.22 6.28 -11.86
C TYR A 777 17.88 5.38 -12.91
N VAL A 778 17.16 4.35 -13.37
CA VAL A 778 17.63 3.43 -14.42
C VAL A 778 17.71 4.17 -15.76
N GLU A 779 16.65 4.90 -16.12
CA GLU A 779 16.57 5.68 -17.35
C GLU A 779 17.70 6.70 -17.43
N VAL A 780 17.88 7.53 -16.39
CA VAL A 780 18.93 8.56 -16.36
C VAL A 780 20.31 7.93 -16.57
N GLU A 781 20.59 6.79 -15.93
CA GLU A 781 21.87 6.12 -16.11
C GLU A 781 21.99 5.42 -17.47
N ALA A 782 20.90 4.89 -18.03
CA ALA A 782 20.86 4.31 -19.38
C ALA A 782 21.13 5.36 -20.45
N ARG A 783 20.52 6.56 -20.35
CA ARG A 783 20.77 7.70 -21.24
C ARG A 783 22.21 8.17 -21.16
N ARG A 784 22.76 8.34 -19.95
CA ARG A 784 24.17 8.71 -19.75
C ARG A 784 25.13 7.65 -20.32
N ALA A 785 24.81 6.37 -20.16
CA ALA A 785 25.57 5.28 -20.78
C ALA A 785 25.49 5.36 -22.31
N TRP A 786 24.30 5.57 -22.87
CA TRP A 786 24.08 5.74 -24.31
C TRP A 786 24.90 6.89 -24.89
N GLU A 787 24.82 8.07 -24.28
CA GLU A 787 25.59 9.26 -24.68
C GLU A 787 27.10 8.97 -24.65
N THR A 788 27.59 8.30 -23.60
CA THR A 788 29.00 7.91 -23.48
C THR A 788 29.44 6.93 -24.58
N LEU A 789 28.59 5.97 -24.95
CA LEU A 789 28.91 4.95 -25.96
C LEU A 789 28.80 5.46 -27.40
N THR A 790 27.87 6.39 -27.66
CA THR A 790 27.49 6.83 -29.01
C THR A 790 28.00 8.23 -29.35
N GLY A 791 28.17 9.10 -28.35
CA GLY A 791 28.43 10.52 -28.53
C GLY A 791 27.19 11.34 -28.89
N GLU A 792 26.00 10.75 -28.83
CA GLU A 792 24.72 11.37 -29.18
C GLU A 792 23.71 11.17 -28.04
N ASP A 793 22.85 12.16 -27.82
CA ASP A 793 21.73 12.01 -26.89
C ASP A 793 20.72 10.99 -27.41
N ALA A 794 20.19 10.16 -26.51
CA ALA A 794 19.06 9.31 -26.85
C ALA A 794 17.84 10.20 -27.15
N PRO A 795 16.99 9.88 -28.15
CA PRO A 795 15.81 10.68 -28.46
C PRO A 795 14.92 10.92 -27.22
N ASP A 796 14.30 12.09 -27.16
CA ASP A 796 13.26 12.34 -26.17
C ASP A 796 12.02 11.49 -26.49
N PHE A 797 11.33 11.01 -25.45
CA PHE A 797 10.10 10.26 -25.64
C PHE A 797 8.98 11.19 -26.13
N ASP A 798 8.31 10.82 -27.23
CA ASP A 798 7.27 11.64 -27.86
C ASP A 798 5.88 11.37 -27.25
N ASN A 799 5.43 12.29 -26.39
CA ASN A 799 4.13 12.21 -25.70
C ASN A 799 2.92 12.58 -26.56
N SER A 800 3.10 12.98 -27.82
CA SER A 800 1.99 13.49 -28.64
C SER A 800 0.88 12.47 -28.91
N ASP A 801 1.23 11.17 -28.96
CA ASP A 801 0.29 10.05 -29.09
C ASP A 801 0.78 8.81 -28.33
N GLN A 802 1.23 8.98 -27.08
CA GLN A 802 1.83 7.90 -26.29
C GLN A 802 0.96 6.64 -26.16
N TYR A 803 -0.36 6.80 -26.16
CA TYR A 803 -1.36 5.72 -26.06
C TYR A 803 -1.79 5.15 -27.42
N ALA A 804 -1.07 5.46 -28.50
CA ALA A 804 -1.37 5.03 -29.87
C ALA A 804 -2.83 5.31 -30.31
N SER A 805 -3.46 6.34 -29.74
CA SER A 805 -4.86 6.65 -29.95
C SER A 805 -5.10 7.24 -31.34
N SER A 806 -4.19 8.06 -31.86
CA SER A 806 -4.27 8.57 -33.22
C SER A 806 -4.02 7.45 -34.25
N LEU A 807 -3.08 6.54 -33.96
CA LEU A 807 -2.80 5.37 -34.79
C LEU A 807 -4.01 4.45 -34.94
N SER A 808 -4.83 4.28 -33.89
CA SER A 808 -6.04 3.46 -33.96
C SER A 808 -7.06 3.93 -35.03
N LYS A 809 -7.05 5.24 -35.38
CA LYS A 809 -7.89 5.80 -36.45
C LYS A 809 -7.40 5.37 -37.84
N ASN A 810 -6.11 5.08 -37.98
CA ASN A 810 -5.49 4.52 -39.18
C ASN A 810 -4.69 3.25 -38.84
N LYS A 811 -5.42 2.16 -38.62
CA LYS A 811 -4.89 0.86 -38.14
C LYS A 811 -3.70 0.30 -38.93
N SER A 812 -3.49 0.73 -40.18
CA SER A 812 -2.35 0.31 -41.01
C SER A 812 -0.98 0.71 -40.44
N LEU A 813 -0.93 1.70 -39.56
CA LEU A 813 0.29 2.17 -38.90
C LEU A 813 0.62 1.43 -37.59
N LEU A 814 -0.34 0.67 -37.04
CA LEU A 814 -0.17 -0.03 -35.76
C LEU A 814 0.97 -1.07 -35.77
N PRO A 815 1.21 -1.85 -36.84
CA PRO A 815 2.30 -2.83 -36.82
C PRO A 815 3.69 -2.17 -36.69
N GLU A 816 3.96 -1.12 -37.47
CA GLU A 816 5.25 -0.43 -37.46
C GLU A 816 5.50 0.25 -36.10
N ALA A 817 4.45 0.72 -35.43
CA ALA A 817 4.55 1.32 -34.10
C ALA A 817 5.13 0.39 -33.01
N ILE A 818 5.06 -0.94 -33.19
CA ILE A 818 5.72 -1.92 -32.29
C ILE A 818 7.24 -1.71 -32.26
N LEU A 819 7.83 -1.18 -33.34
CA LEU A 819 9.26 -0.96 -33.47
C LEU A 819 9.74 0.40 -32.94
N HIS A 820 8.83 1.24 -32.45
CA HIS A 820 9.11 2.63 -32.07
C HIS A 820 8.76 2.92 -30.60
N PRO A 821 9.44 2.27 -29.62
CA PRO A 821 9.22 2.51 -28.20
C PRO A 821 9.61 3.92 -27.76
N GLU A 822 10.41 4.65 -28.53
CA GLU A 822 10.73 6.07 -28.31
C GLU A 822 9.53 7.01 -28.58
N LYS A 823 8.45 6.47 -29.16
CA LYS A 823 7.29 7.25 -29.59
C LYS A 823 5.95 6.73 -29.06
N TYR A 824 5.85 5.42 -28.83
CA TYR A 824 4.59 4.79 -28.45
C TYR A 824 4.80 3.84 -27.27
N SER A 825 3.86 3.85 -26.34
CA SER A 825 3.78 2.82 -25.31
C SER A 825 3.40 1.49 -25.95
N ILE A 826 4.29 0.49 -25.86
CA ILE A 826 4.13 -0.81 -26.50
C ILE A 826 2.87 -1.54 -26.01
N GLN A 827 2.56 -1.45 -24.72
CA GLN A 827 1.31 -1.97 -24.15
C GLN A 827 0.09 -1.46 -24.93
N HIS A 828 0.02 -0.14 -25.12
CA HIS A 828 -1.13 0.50 -25.78
C HIS A 828 -1.17 0.21 -27.28
N VAL A 829 -0.02 0.05 -27.95
CA VAL A 829 0.01 -0.39 -29.35
C VAL A 829 -0.64 -1.77 -29.49
N PHE A 830 -0.26 -2.74 -28.64
CA PHE A 830 -0.87 -4.07 -28.66
C PHE A 830 -2.34 -4.07 -28.25
N GLU A 831 -2.69 -3.29 -27.23
CA GLU A 831 -4.09 -3.10 -26.82
C GLU A 831 -4.94 -2.58 -27.99
N LYS A 832 -4.47 -1.55 -28.72
CA LYS A 832 -5.20 -1.04 -29.88
C LYS A 832 -5.28 -2.04 -31.02
N ILE A 833 -4.26 -2.87 -31.25
CA ILE A 833 -4.34 -3.99 -32.21
C ILE A 833 -5.45 -4.98 -31.80
N ARG A 834 -5.51 -5.33 -30.50
CA ARG A 834 -6.52 -6.22 -29.91
C ARG A 834 -7.93 -5.64 -30.04
N GLU A 835 -8.17 -4.44 -29.51
CA GLU A 835 -9.48 -3.77 -29.52
C GLU A 835 -10.03 -3.59 -30.93
N THR A 836 -9.14 -3.19 -31.86
CA THR A 836 -9.52 -2.97 -33.24
C THR A 836 -9.64 -4.26 -34.07
N LYS A 837 -9.27 -5.41 -33.48
CA LYS A 837 -9.17 -6.74 -34.10
C LYS A 837 -8.42 -6.70 -35.43
N TYR A 838 -7.38 -5.87 -35.52
CA TYR A 838 -6.63 -5.67 -36.76
C TYR A 838 -5.77 -6.88 -37.07
N LYS A 839 -6.02 -7.52 -38.23
CA LYS A 839 -5.26 -8.69 -38.69
C LYS A 839 -4.31 -8.29 -39.81
N HIS A 840 -3.01 -8.51 -39.60
CA HIS A 840 -1.98 -8.20 -40.60
C HIS A 840 -0.72 -9.05 -40.35
N GLU A 841 -0.03 -9.46 -41.42
CA GLU A 841 1.18 -10.27 -41.30
C GLU A 841 2.29 -9.55 -40.51
N ASP A 842 2.38 -8.23 -40.63
CA ASP A 842 3.37 -7.43 -39.91
C ASP A 842 3.15 -7.39 -38.40
N VAL A 843 1.91 -7.58 -37.91
CA VAL A 843 1.68 -7.73 -36.46
C VAL A 843 2.37 -8.98 -35.95
N VAL A 844 2.33 -10.07 -36.73
CA VAL A 844 3.03 -11.32 -36.41
C VAL A 844 4.54 -11.15 -36.59
N ARG A 845 4.97 -10.50 -37.67
CA ARG A 845 6.39 -10.30 -38.01
C ARG A 845 7.13 -9.45 -36.97
N TYR A 846 6.47 -8.43 -36.40
CA TYR A 846 7.08 -7.54 -35.41
C TYR A 846 6.75 -7.93 -33.98
N GLY A 847 5.48 -8.26 -33.70
CA GLY A 847 5.03 -8.63 -32.36
C GLY A 847 5.52 -10.01 -31.90
N GLY A 848 5.68 -10.97 -32.82
CA GLY A 848 6.21 -12.31 -32.51
C GLY A 848 7.62 -12.27 -31.92
N PRO A 849 8.63 -11.74 -32.64
CA PRO A 849 10.00 -11.60 -32.12
C PRO A 849 10.07 -10.75 -30.86
N TRP A 850 9.28 -9.67 -30.77
CA TRP A 850 9.23 -8.84 -29.57
C TRP A 850 8.79 -9.65 -28.33
N LEU A 851 7.75 -10.49 -28.46
CA LEU A 851 7.25 -11.33 -27.36
C LEU A 851 8.26 -12.43 -26.97
N VAL A 852 8.94 -13.04 -27.95
CA VAL A 852 10.00 -14.03 -27.67
C VAL A 852 11.11 -13.39 -26.83
N ASP A 853 11.54 -12.19 -27.23
CA ASP A 853 12.61 -11.47 -26.56
C ASP A 853 12.20 -10.98 -25.17
N SER A 854 10.96 -10.48 -25.00
CA SER A 854 10.46 -10.01 -23.69
C SER A 854 10.30 -11.15 -22.68
N LEU A 855 9.95 -12.35 -23.12
CA LEU A 855 9.78 -13.50 -22.24
C LEU A 855 11.08 -14.29 -21.99
N ARG A 856 12.17 -13.99 -22.70
CA ARG A 856 13.42 -14.77 -22.69
C ARG A 856 14.00 -15.00 -21.30
N TYR A 857 13.90 -14.00 -20.42
CA TYR A 857 14.43 -14.01 -19.06
C TYR A 857 13.35 -13.78 -17.99
N SER A 858 12.09 -14.05 -18.33
CA SER A 858 10.95 -13.83 -17.42
C SER A 858 10.98 -14.67 -16.14
N LEU A 859 11.76 -15.75 -16.09
CA LEU A 859 11.97 -16.54 -14.87
C LEU A 859 12.67 -15.74 -13.75
N ASP A 860 13.36 -14.66 -14.11
CA ASP A 860 14.13 -13.83 -13.18
C ASP A 860 13.30 -12.72 -12.53
N GLU A 861 12.01 -12.66 -12.79
CA GLU A 861 11.13 -11.61 -12.31
C GLU A 861 10.51 -12.01 -10.96
N TYR A 862 10.78 -11.22 -9.92
CA TYR A 862 10.30 -11.49 -8.55
C TYR A 862 9.51 -10.31 -7.93
N LYS A 863 9.59 -9.11 -8.52
CA LYS A 863 8.89 -7.89 -8.07
C LYS A 863 7.75 -7.56 -9.04
N TYR A 864 6.58 -7.18 -8.48
CA TYR A 864 5.31 -6.70 -9.10
C TYR A 864 5.08 -7.01 -10.59
N SER A 865 3.97 -7.68 -10.89
CA SER A 865 3.53 -8.17 -12.20
C SER A 865 3.13 -7.07 -13.20
N GLY A 866 4.02 -6.12 -13.48
CA GLY A 866 3.92 -5.12 -14.57
C GLY A 866 3.97 -5.73 -15.98
N SER A 867 3.59 -6.99 -16.16
CA SER A 867 3.60 -7.71 -17.43
C SER A 867 2.41 -7.36 -18.34
N TYR A 868 1.84 -6.16 -18.19
CA TYR A 868 0.66 -5.72 -18.94
C TYR A 868 0.92 -5.69 -20.45
N ASP A 869 2.10 -5.23 -20.84
CA ASP A 869 2.58 -5.22 -22.22
C ASP A 869 2.61 -6.61 -22.87
N ARG A 870 3.10 -7.63 -22.14
CA ARG A 870 3.17 -9.03 -22.58
C ARG A 870 1.80 -9.65 -22.68
N TRP A 871 0.93 -9.39 -21.72
CA TRP A 871 -0.45 -9.83 -21.78
C TRP A 871 -1.15 -9.23 -23.00
N GLU A 872 -1.07 -7.91 -23.21
CA GLU A 872 -1.67 -7.28 -24.39
C GLU A 872 -1.06 -7.80 -25.69
N ALA A 873 0.26 -8.07 -25.73
CA ALA A 873 0.92 -8.69 -26.87
C ALA A 873 0.39 -10.09 -27.18
N ILE A 874 0.28 -10.98 -26.17
CA ILE A 874 -0.27 -12.33 -26.34
C ILE A 874 -1.71 -12.26 -26.85
N LYS A 875 -2.53 -11.38 -26.27
CA LYS A 875 -3.93 -11.20 -26.68
C LYS A 875 -4.05 -10.65 -28.11
N ALA A 876 -3.20 -9.69 -28.50
CA ALA A 876 -3.16 -9.15 -29.86
C ALA A 876 -2.71 -10.20 -30.88
N LEU A 877 -1.70 -11.00 -30.53
CA LEU A 877 -1.20 -12.11 -31.33
C LEU A 877 -2.22 -13.26 -31.45
N PHE A 878 -3.03 -13.50 -30.41
CA PHE A 878 -4.12 -14.46 -30.46
C PHE A 878 -5.09 -14.20 -31.62
N PHE A 879 -5.44 -12.94 -31.88
CA PHE A 879 -6.32 -12.60 -33.00
C PHE A 879 -5.71 -12.85 -34.38
N GLN A 880 -4.38 -12.99 -34.48
CA GLN A 880 -3.69 -13.30 -35.74
C GLN A 880 -3.81 -14.80 -36.13
N GLY A 881 -4.10 -15.68 -35.16
CA GLY A 881 -4.27 -17.12 -35.39
C GLY A 881 -2.95 -17.89 -35.59
N ARG A 882 -3.03 -19.10 -36.15
CA ARG A 882 -1.94 -20.12 -36.17
C ARG A 882 -0.57 -19.68 -36.69
N ASN A 883 -0.49 -18.57 -37.44
CA ASN A 883 0.78 -18.04 -37.93
C ASN A 883 1.71 -17.58 -36.78
N VAL A 884 1.19 -17.40 -35.56
CA VAL A 884 1.99 -17.04 -34.38
C VAL A 884 2.65 -18.23 -33.69
N TYR A 885 2.20 -19.47 -33.95
CA TYR A 885 2.68 -20.66 -33.25
C TYR A 885 4.21 -20.85 -33.28
N PRO A 886 4.94 -20.58 -34.39
CA PRO A 886 6.39 -20.71 -34.39
C PRO A 886 7.08 -19.91 -33.28
N TYR A 887 6.60 -18.69 -32.99
CA TYR A 887 7.16 -17.82 -31.94
C TYR A 887 6.81 -18.32 -30.54
N PHE A 888 5.59 -18.83 -30.33
CA PHE A 888 5.19 -19.42 -29.05
C PHE A 888 6.02 -20.67 -28.73
N LEU A 889 6.28 -21.51 -29.74
CA LEU A 889 7.14 -22.68 -29.59
C LEU A 889 8.62 -22.31 -29.38
N GLU A 890 9.06 -21.16 -29.85
CA GLU A 890 10.39 -20.64 -29.56
C GLU A 890 10.54 -20.34 -28.06
N ILE A 891 9.52 -19.73 -27.45
CA ILE A 891 9.48 -19.43 -26.00
C ILE A 891 9.60 -20.70 -25.15
N PHE A 892 9.00 -21.82 -25.59
CA PHE A 892 9.11 -23.09 -24.87
C PHE A 892 10.54 -23.61 -24.77
N LYS A 893 11.39 -23.26 -25.74
CA LYS A 893 12.81 -23.64 -25.78
C LYS A 893 13.71 -22.71 -24.96
N LEU A 894 13.18 -21.58 -24.48
CA LEU A 894 13.95 -20.63 -23.69
C LEU A 894 14.16 -21.17 -22.26
N PRO A 895 15.41 -21.29 -21.80
CA PRO A 895 15.71 -21.87 -20.49
C PRO A 895 15.31 -20.98 -19.32
N TYR A 896 15.21 -19.66 -19.55
CA TYR A 896 14.88 -18.66 -18.54
C TYR A 896 13.51 -18.00 -18.80
N ALA A 897 12.65 -18.60 -19.63
CA ALA A 897 11.25 -18.20 -19.70
C ALA A 897 10.47 -18.86 -18.55
N ALA A 898 9.68 -18.08 -17.82
CA ALA A 898 8.95 -18.60 -16.67
C ALA A 898 7.96 -19.71 -17.09
N PRO A 899 7.86 -20.81 -16.31
CA PRO A 899 6.92 -21.89 -16.58
C PRO A 899 5.46 -21.46 -16.74
N SER A 900 4.99 -20.48 -15.96
CA SER A 900 3.64 -19.93 -16.04
C SER A 900 3.32 -19.37 -17.43
N TRP A 901 4.23 -18.59 -18.03
CA TRP A 901 4.08 -18.11 -19.41
C TRP A 901 3.98 -19.25 -20.42
N LYS A 902 4.74 -20.33 -20.23
CA LYS A 902 4.66 -21.51 -21.11
C LYS A 902 3.28 -22.18 -21.00
N THR A 903 2.76 -22.30 -19.77
CA THR A 903 1.43 -22.85 -19.49
C THR A 903 0.32 -22.01 -20.14
N TYR A 904 0.37 -20.68 -19.98
CA TYR A 904 -0.60 -19.78 -20.64
C TYR A 904 -0.55 -19.94 -22.17
N LEU A 905 0.63 -19.92 -22.78
CA LEU A 905 0.76 -20.06 -24.23
C LEU A 905 0.24 -21.41 -24.74
N LEU A 906 0.45 -22.52 -24.00
CA LEU A 906 -0.15 -23.83 -24.32
C LEU A 906 -1.68 -23.74 -24.36
N GLN A 907 -2.28 -23.11 -23.35
CA GLN A 907 -3.72 -22.91 -23.27
C GLN A 907 -4.24 -22.05 -24.42
N PHE A 908 -3.60 -20.91 -24.71
CA PHE A 908 -3.95 -20.04 -25.83
C PHE A 908 -3.89 -20.78 -27.17
N MET A 909 -2.81 -21.54 -27.41
CA MET A 909 -2.67 -22.34 -28.62
C MET A 909 -3.81 -23.36 -28.77
N ARG A 910 -4.23 -24.00 -27.66
CA ARG A 910 -5.33 -24.99 -27.65
C ARG A 910 -6.66 -24.37 -28.08
N VAL A 911 -6.95 -23.13 -27.65
CA VAL A 911 -8.23 -22.45 -27.91
C VAL A 911 -8.24 -21.60 -29.20
N MET A 912 -7.09 -21.35 -29.83
CA MET A 912 -7.00 -20.61 -31.11
C MET A 912 -7.64 -21.35 -32.30
N GLU A 913 -7.70 -22.68 -32.26
CA GLU A 913 -8.30 -23.50 -33.32
C GLU A 913 -9.47 -24.34 -32.78
N PRO A 914 -10.52 -24.60 -33.59
CA PRO A 914 -11.60 -25.48 -33.19
C PRO A 914 -11.12 -26.91 -32.92
N GLU A 915 -11.33 -27.39 -31.69
CA GLU A 915 -10.99 -28.76 -31.26
C GLU A 915 -11.55 -29.85 -32.20
N SER A 916 -12.76 -29.65 -32.73
CA SER A 916 -13.41 -30.59 -33.64
C SER A 916 -12.59 -30.94 -34.88
N LEU A 917 -11.75 -30.03 -35.38
CA LEU A 917 -10.88 -30.27 -36.53
C LEU A 917 -9.77 -31.27 -36.22
N LYS A 918 -9.22 -31.21 -35.01
CA LYS A 918 -8.13 -32.11 -34.58
C LYS A 918 -8.65 -33.49 -34.29
N TRP A 919 -9.82 -33.60 -33.64
CA TRP A 919 -10.54 -34.86 -33.48
C TRP A 919 -10.82 -35.53 -34.83
N LYS A 920 -11.37 -34.79 -35.81
CA LYS A 920 -11.68 -35.36 -37.14
C LYS A 920 -10.44 -35.94 -37.82
N LYS A 921 -9.28 -35.26 -37.72
CA LYS A 921 -8.02 -35.74 -38.27
C LYS A 921 -7.52 -36.99 -37.54
N VAL A 922 -7.46 -36.97 -36.20
CA VAL A 922 -6.83 -38.03 -35.39
C VAL A 922 -7.54 -39.39 -35.53
N LEU A 923 -8.86 -39.38 -35.74
CA LEU A 923 -9.66 -40.60 -35.85
C LEU A 923 -9.25 -41.46 -37.07
N THR A 924 -8.69 -40.83 -38.11
CA THR A 924 -8.27 -41.48 -39.35
C THR A 924 -6.76 -41.73 -39.46
N MET A 925 -5.96 -41.24 -38.52
CA MET A 925 -4.49 -41.40 -38.55
C MET A 925 -4.06 -42.83 -38.24
N ASP A 926 -2.97 -43.25 -38.89
CA ASP A 926 -2.31 -44.53 -38.61
C ASP A 926 -1.21 -44.43 -37.54
N VAL A 927 -0.70 -45.59 -37.12
CA VAL A 927 0.33 -45.71 -36.08
C VAL A 927 1.62 -44.96 -36.42
N ASN A 928 2.06 -44.99 -37.68
CA ASN A 928 3.32 -44.39 -38.10
C ASN A 928 3.22 -42.86 -38.14
N GLU A 929 2.09 -42.35 -38.63
CA GLU A 929 1.78 -40.91 -38.65
C GLU A 929 1.76 -40.35 -37.22
N ILE A 930 1.01 -41.00 -36.31
CA ILE A 930 0.91 -40.57 -34.91
C ILE A 930 2.27 -40.64 -34.20
N THR A 931 3.02 -41.72 -34.40
CA THR A 931 4.35 -41.88 -33.80
C THR A 931 5.30 -40.76 -34.24
N THR A 932 5.29 -40.42 -35.53
CA THR A 932 6.13 -39.34 -36.07
C THR A 932 5.76 -37.99 -35.44
N LEU A 933 4.46 -37.70 -35.30
CA LEU A 933 3.95 -36.47 -34.67
C LEU A 933 4.20 -36.40 -33.17
N LEU A 934 4.25 -37.53 -32.44
CA LEU A 934 4.60 -37.53 -31.02
C LEU A 934 6.09 -37.33 -30.78
N GLU A 935 6.94 -37.90 -31.65
CA GLU A 935 8.39 -37.72 -31.56
C GLU A 935 8.82 -36.29 -31.94
N ASN A 936 8.20 -35.73 -32.98
CA ASN A 936 8.48 -34.39 -33.48
C ASN A 936 7.17 -33.64 -33.80
N PRO A 937 6.46 -33.14 -32.77
CA PRO A 937 5.21 -32.44 -32.99
C PRO A 937 5.46 -31.16 -33.76
N ASP A 938 4.75 -31.01 -34.88
CA ASP A 938 4.68 -29.75 -35.60
C ASP A 938 3.85 -28.73 -34.79
N PRO A 939 3.86 -27.44 -35.18
CA PRO A 939 3.09 -26.43 -34.48
C PRO A 939 1.58 -26.66 -34.45
N GLU A 940 1.02 -27.38 -35.42
CA GLU A 940 -0.41 -27.69 -35.45
C GLU A 940 -0.79 -28.77 -34.42
N TRP A 941 0.13 -29.65 -34.04
CA TRP A 941 -0.13 -30.80 -33.16
C TRP A 941 0.46 -30.68 -31.75
N TYR A 942 1.29 -29.68 -31.48
CA TYR A 942 2.01 -29.54 -30.20
C TYR A 942 1.09 -29.57 -28.96
N VAL A 943 -0.04 -28.86 -29.01
CA VAL A 943 -1.00 -28.80 -27.90
C VAL A 943 -2.05 -29.92 -27.93
N TRP A 944 -1.91 -30.88 -28.84
CA TRP A 944 -2.84 -31.99 -29.07
C TRP A 944 -2.13 -33.35 -28.90
N THR A 945 -0.97 -33.36 -28.24
CA THR A 945 -0.19 -34.58 -28.00
C THR A 945 -0.88 -35.55 -27.04
N ASP A 946 -1.74 -35.06 -26.14
CA ASP A 946 -2.63 -35.90 -25.32
C ASP A 946 -3.55 -36.76 -26.20
N LEU A 947 -4.21 -36.13 -27.18
CA LEU A 947 -5.12 -36.77 -28.12
C LEU A 947 -4.40 -37.81 -29.01
N LEU A 948 -3.21 -37.46 -29.52
CA LEU A 948 -2.35 -38.36 -30.29
C LEU A 948 -1.89 -39.56 -29.44
N ALA A 949 -1.46 -39.32 -28.20
CA ALA A 949 -0.99 -40.37 -27.29
C ALA A 949 -2.11 -41.34 -26.90
N ALA A 950 -3.32 -40.84 -26.60
CA ALA A 950 -4.49 -41.67 -26.33
C ALA A 950 -4.87 -42.54 -27.55
N ARG A 951 -4.80 -41.98 -28.77
CA ARG A 951 -5.03 -42.73 -30.01
C ARG A 951 -3.97 -43.81 -30.24
N LEU A 952 -2.69 -43.51 -30.00
CA LEU A 952 -1.60 -44.48 -30.15
C LEU A 952 -1.73 -45.63 -29.15
N PHE A 953 -2.08 -45.33 -27.88
CA PHE A 953 -2.35 -46.35 -26.87
C PHE A 953 -3.50 -47.28 -27.31
N LEU A 954 -4.58 -46.73 -27.86
CA LEU A 954 -5.70 -47.55 -28.36
C LEU A 954 -5.31 -48.48 -29.53
N LEU A 955 -4.35 -48.06 -30.37
CA LEU A 955 -3.89 -48.84 -31.53
C LEU A 955 -2.81 -49.88 -31.18
N ASN A 956 -1.86 -49.53 -30.30
CA ASN A 956 -0.65 -50.32 -30.04
C ASN A 956 -0.51 -50.87 -28.61
N GLY A 957 -1.42 -50.52 -27.69
CA GLY A 957 -1.39 -50.95 -26.29
C GLY A 957 -0.04 -50.69 -25.63
N GLU A 958 0.50 -51.69 -24.92
CA GLU A 958 1.79 -51.58 -24.20
C GLU A 958 2.98 -51.18 -25.09
N SER A 959 2.94 -51.47 -26.40
CA SER A 959 4.04 -51.17 -27.32
C SER A 959 4.25 -49.67 -27.55
N SER A 960 3.29 -48.81 -27.17
CA SER A 960 3.41 -47.36 -27.28
C SER A 960 4.08 -46.69 -26.07
N PHE A 961 4.38 -47.44 -25.01
CA PHE A 961 4.81 -46.90 -23.71
C PHE A 961 6.00 -45.95 -23.81
N GLU A 962 7.06 -46.32 -24.53
CA GLU A 962 8.27 -45.49 -24.59
C GLU A 962 8.03 -44.19 -25.37
N ASN A 963 7.19 -44.23 -26.40
CA ASN A 963 6.86 -43.04 -27.20
C ASN A 963 6.00 -42.06 -26.39
N ILE A 964 5.00 -42.56 -25.66
CA ILE A 964 4.14 -41.74 -24.80
C ILE A 964 4.93 -41.21 -23.60
N SER A 965 5.79 -42.03 -23.00
CA SER A 965 6.60 -41.59 -21.83
C SER A 965 7.52 -40.43 -22.17
N LYS A 966 8.17 -40.42 -23.34
CA LYS A 966 9.00 -39.29 -23.79
C LYS A 966 8.22 -37.98 -23.89
N VAL A 967 6.96 -38.05 -24.32
CA VAL A 967 6.08 -36.87 -24.46
C VAL A 967 5.67 -36.35 -23.08
N ILE A 968 5.36 -37.26 -22.15
CA ILE A 968 5.03 -36.90 -20.76
C ILE A 968 6.24 -36.26 -20.09
N GLU A 969 7.42 -36.88 -20.18
CA GLU A 969 8.68 -36.36 -19.62
C GLU A 969 8.98 -34.95 -20.16
N LYS A 970 8.86 -34.75 -21.48
CA LYS A 970 9.04 -33.44 -22.12
C LYS A 970 8.06 -32.37 -21.62
N ARG A 971 6.80 -32.73 -21.31
CA ARG A 971 5.83 -31.79 -20.74
C ARG A 971 6.14 -31.46 -19.28
N LEU A 972 6.62 -32.44 -18.50
CA LEU A 972 7.02 -32.22 -17.11
C LEU A 972 8.24 -31.29 -17.02
N ASP A 973 9.18 -31.36 -17.96
CA ASP A 973 10.35 -30.45 -18.04
C ASP A 973 9.95 -28.97 -18.27
N MET A 974 8.71 -28.69 -18.69
CA MET A 974 8.19 -27.33 -18.86
C MET A 974 7.54 -26.75 -17.59
N THR A 975 7.40 -27.56 -16.53
CA THR A 975 6.79 -27.12 -15.26
C THR A 975 7.80 -26.42 -14.37
N ASN A 976 7.30 -25.67 -13.39
CA ASN A 976 8.14 -25.13 -12.33
C ASN A 976 8.53 -26.25 -11.35
N HIS A 977 9.82 -26.58 -11.33
CA HIS A 977 10.39 -27.62 -10.44
C HIS A 977 10.67 -27.14 -9.01
N LEU A 978 10.49 -25.86 -8.71
CA LEU A 978 10.89 -25.23 -7.44
C LEU A 978 9.73 -24.61 -6.65
N SER A 979 8.66 -24.22 -7.34
CA SER A 979 7.45 -23.65 -6.73
C SER A 979 6.19 -24.06 -7.50
N TYR A 980 5.05 -23.83 -6.87
CA TYR A 980 3.71 -24.11 -7.38
C TYR A 980 3.06 -22.81 -7.86
N ASP A 981 2.27 -22.91 -8.93
CA ASP A 981 1.48 -21.84 -9.51
C ASP A 981 0.11 -22.43 -9.91
N SER A 982 -1.00 -21.76 -9.61
CA SER A 982 -2.35 -22.27 -9.87
C SER A 982 -2.69 -22.38 -11.36
N SER A 983 -1.97 -21.68 -12.23
CA SER A 983 -2.17 -21.73 -13.69
C SER A 983 -2.03 -23.14 -14.28
N ILE A 984 -1.36 -24.06 -13.58
CA ILE A 984 -1.23 -25.45 -14.01
C ILE A 984 -2.57 -26.19 -14.15
N TYR A 985 -3.61 -25.75 -13.45
CA TYR A 985 -4.93 -26.36 -13.53
C TYR A 985 -5.72 -25.93 -14.75
N GLU A 986 -5.31 -24.86 -15.44
CA GLU A 986 -6.05 -24.33 -16.57
C GLU A 986 -5.56 -24.85 -17.93
N GLU A 987 -4.57 -25.76 -17.92
CA GLU A 987 -3.91 -26.29 -19.11
C GLU A 987 -4.14 -27.80 -19.26
N SER A 988 -4.63 -28.23 -20.43
CA SER A 988 -5.12 -29.60 -20.64
C SER A 988 -4.05 -30.68 -20.55
N LEU A 989 -2.83 -30.44 -21.03
CA LEU A 989 -1.76 -31.43 -21.11
C LEU A 989 -1.19 -31.77 -19.73
N GLY A 990 -1.12 -30.78 -18.82
CA GLY A 990 -0.50 -30.90 -17.50
C GLY A 990 -0.96 -32.12 -16.72
N LEU A 991 -2.27 -32.38 -16.67
CA LEU A 991 -2.81 -33.57 -16.00
C LEU A 991 -3.08 -34.75 -16.94
N ARG A 992 -3.58 -34.52 -18.16
CA ARG A 992 -3.99 -35.61 -19.07
C ARG A 992 -2.83 -36.48 -19.52
N LEU A 993 -1.66 -35.90 -19.76
CA LEU A 993 -0.48 -36.66 -20.18
C LEU A 993 0.02 -37.59 -19.05
N PRO A 994 0.30 -37.12 -17.82
CA PRO A 994 0.65 -38.02 -16.71
C PRO A 994 -0.40 -39.10 -16.40
N LEU A 995 -1.70 -38.80 -16.57
CA LEU A 995 -2.77 -39.81 -16.42
C LEU A 995 -2.63 -40.99 -17.38
N LEU A 996 -2.05 -40.80 -18.58
CA LEU A 996 -1.82 -41.89 -19.53
C LEU A 996 -0.87 -42.96 -19.00
N TRP A 997 0.06 -42.63 -18.10
CA TRP A 997 0.93 -43.64 -17.50
C TRP A 997 0.12 -44.71 -16.74
N ARG A 998 -0.97 -44.33 -16.07
CA ARG A 998 -1.81 -45.24 -15.30
C ARG A 998 -2.41 -46.37 -16.15
N TRP A 999 -2.66 -46.12 -17.43
CA TRP A 999 -3.21 -47.12 -18.36
C TRP A 999 -2.22 -48.24 -18.70
N PHE A 1000 -0.93 -48.08 -18.39
CA PHE A 1000 0.09 -49.13 -18.53
C PHE A 1000 0.27 -49.95 -17.24
N GLY A 1001 -0.64 -49.79 -16.26
CA GLY A 1001 -0.60 -50.47 -14.98
C GLY A 1001 0.71 -50.22 -14.24
N LYS A 1002 1.26 -51.27 -13.62
CA LYS A 1002 2.45 -51.19 -12.77
C LYS A 1002 3.63 -50.48 -13.43
N LYS A 1003 3.87 -50.70 -14.73
CA LYS A 1003 5.01 -50.08 -15.44
C LYS A 1003 4.90 -48.55 -15.47
N GLY A 1004 3.69 -48.01 -15.62
CA GLY A 1004 3.45 -46.57 -15.58
C GLY A 1004 3.37 -46.01 -14.16
N ASP A 1005 2.78 -46.75 -13.21
CA ASP A 1005 2.79 -46.35 -11.79
C ASP A 1005 4.22 -46.22 -11.24
N ASP A 1006 5.12 -47.14 -11.62
CA ASP A 1006 6.53 -47.10 -11.27
C ASP A 1006 7.22 -45.84 -11.86
N ARG A 1007 6.79 -45.36 -13.05
CA ARG A 1007 7.29 -44.10 -13.64
C ARG A 1007 6.79 -42.87 -12.89
N ILE A 1008 5.48 -42.78 -12.60
CA ILE A 1008 4.92 -41.70 -11.77
C ILE A 1008 5.68 -41.62 -10.45
N GLN A 1009 5.84 -42.75 -9.76
CA GLN A 1009 6.55 -42.79 -8.48
C GLN A 1009 8.02 -42.35 -8.60
N SER A 1010 8.70 -42.72 -9.69
CA SER A 1010 10.09 -42.33 -9.92
C SER A 1010 10.25 -40.82 -10.09
N HIS A 1011 9.42 -40.18 -10.90
CA HIS A 1011 9.46 -38.72 -11.09
C HIS A 1011 8.97 -37.98 -9.84
N TRP A 1012 7.93 -38.50 -9.18
CA TRP A 1012 7.37 -37.91 -7.98
C TRP A 1012 8.39 -37.85 -6.83
N LYS A 1013 9.22 -38.90 -6.67
CA LYS A 1013 10.33 -38.90 -5.68
C LYS A 1013 11.46 -37.93 -5.99
N LYS A 1014 11.61 -37.49 -7.24
CA LYS A 1014 12.65 -36.55 -7.67
C LYS A 1014 12.17 -35.09 -7.62
N ALA A 1015 10.85 -34.87 -7.65
CA ALA A 1015 10.27 -33.54 -7.63
C ALA A 1015 10.31 -32.92 -6.23
N ASN A 1016 10.45 -31.59 -6.16
CA ASN A 1016 10.32 -30.86 -4.90
C ASN A 1016 8.85 -30.84 -4.47
N ARG A 1017 8.56 -31.00 -3.16
CA ARG A 1017 7.18 -31.11 -2.64
C ARG A 1017 6.31 -29.91 -2.99
N ASP A 1018 6.91 -28.73 -3.05
CA ASP A 1018 6.20 -27.48 -3.32
C ASP A 1018 6.21 -27.09 -4.80
N SER A 1019 6.54 -28.02 -5.71
CA SER A 1019 6.66 -27.77 -7.15
C SER A 1019 5.41 -28.12 -7.93
N GLU A 1020 5.17 -27.42 -9.05
CA GLU A 1020 4.13 -27.79 -10.03
C GLU A 1020 4.25 -29.26 -10.49
N THR A 1021 5.49 -29.73 -10.73
CA THR A 1021 5.75 -31.11 -11.15
C THR A 1021 5.21 -32.12 -10.14
N TYR A 1022 5.44 -31.86 -8.85
CA TYR A 1022 4.98 -32.73 -7.77
C TYR A 1022 3.45 -32.74 -7.73
N THR A 1023 2.82 -31.58 -7.77
CA THR A 1023 1.35 -31.44 -7.76
C THR A 1023 0.71 -32.20 -8.93
N MET A 1024 1.20 -32.02 -10.15
CA MET A 1024 0.67 -32.72 -11.33
C MET A 1024 0.76 -34.26 -11.20
N LEU A 1025 1.90 -34.77 -10.71
CA LEU A 1025 2.12 -36.20 -10.53
C LEU A 1025 1.27 -36.78 -9.39
N ASP A 1026 1.11 -36.04 -8.29
CA ASP A 1026 0.27 -36.43 -7.16
C ASP A 1026 -1.20 -36.51 -7.58
N MET A 1027 -1.71 -35.53 -8.32
CA MET A 1027 -3.07 -35.55 -8.89
C MET A 1027 -3.28 -36.75 -9.81
N ALA A 1028 -2.33 -37.02 -10.71
CA ALA A 1028 -2.39 -38.16 -11.62
C ALA A 1028 -2.39 -39.50 -10.86
N ALA A 1029 -1.63 -39.59 -9.75
CA ALA A 1029 -1.57 -40.78 -8.92
C ALA A 1029 -2.86 -41.02 -8.11
N ARG A 1030 -3.52 -39.95 -7.63
CA ARG A 1030 -4.75 -40.02 -6.83
C ARG A 1030 -6.00 -40.24 -7.68
N ARG A 1031 -5.95 -39.95 -8.97
CA ARG A 1031 -7.09 -40.12 -9.87
C ARG A 1031 -7.54 -41.59 -9.91
N LYS A 1032 -8.79 -41.83 -9.55
CA LYS A 1032 -9.44 -43.14 -9.74
C LYS A 1032 -9.71 -43.33 -11.24
N LEU A 1033 -9.12 -44.37 -11.81
CA LEU A 1033 -9.38 -44.84 -13.16
C LEU A 1033 -9.93 -46.26 -13.09
N ASP A 1034 -10.83 -46.60 -14.01
CA ASP A 1034 -11.30 -47.96 -14.16
C ASP A 1034 -10.17 -48.85 -14.71
N ASP A 1035 -10.11 -50.11 -14.26
CA ASP A 1035 -9.09 -51.08 -14.73
C ASP A 1035 -9.18 -51.36 -16.24
N GLN A 1036 -10.33 -51.06 -16.85
CA GLN A 1036 -10.59 -51.17 -18.28
C GLN A 1036 -11.51 -50.04 -18.73
N VAL A 1037 -11.42 -49.66 -20.00
CA VAL A 1037 -12.32 -48.66 -20.59
C VAL A 1037 -13.77 -49.19 -20.55
N PRO A 1038 -14.74 -48.45 -19.98
CA PRO A 1038 -16.13 -48.89 -19.91
C PRO A 1038 -16.73 -49.19 -21.29
N GLU A 1039 -17.64 -50.17 -21.36
CA GLU A 1039 -18.40 -50.41 -22.58
C GLU A 1039 -19.27 -49.20 -22.93
N MET A 1040 -19.29 -48.83 -24.21
CA MET A 1040 -20.06 -47.67 -24.67
C MET A 1040 -21.57 -47.97 -24.53
N PRO A 1041 -22.32 -47.18 -23.74
CA PRO A 1041 -23.77 -47.33 -23.67
C PRO A 1041 -24.41 -46.91 -25.00
N LYS A 1042 -25.66 -47.34 -25.23
CA LYS A 1042 -26.41 -46.95 -26.43
C LYS A 1042 -26.61 -45.43 -26.46
N ILE A 1043 -26.09 -44.76 -27.47
CA ILE A 1043 -26.22 -43.30 -27.64
C ILE A 1043 -27.56 -43.01 -28.32
N GLU A 1044 -28.49 -42.41 -27.58
CA GLU A 1044 -29.79 -41.91 -28.05
C GLU A 1044 -29.94 -40.42 -27.72
N ASN A 1045 -30.93 -39.73 -28.27
CA ASN A 1045 -31.21 -38.33 -27.89
C ASN A 1045 -31.70 -38.26 -26.43
N PRO A 1046 -31.24 -37.29 -25.61
CA PRO A 1046 -30.48 -36.09 -25.95
C PRO A 1046 -28.94 -36.24 -26.01
N GLY A 1047 -28.39 -37.45 -25.98
CA GLY A 1047 -26.95 -37.74 -26.03
C GLY A 1047 -26.32 -37.96 -24.65
N ILE A 1048 -25.00 -38.11 -24.62
CA ILE A 1048 -24.19 -38.28 -23.40
C ILE A 1048 -23.23 -37.11 -23.25
N LEU A 1049 -23.15 -36.54 -22.04
CA LEU A 1049 -22.21 -35.50 -21.69
C LEU A 1049 -21.04 -36.12 -20.92
N LEU A 1050 -19.83 -35.97 -21.45
CA LEU A 1050 -18.57 -36.28 -20.77
C LEU A 1050 -17.93 -34.98 -20.31
N SER A 1051 -17.32 -35.00 -19.13
CA SER A 1051 -16.59 -33.85 -18.56
C SER A 1051 -15.25 -34.29 -17.98
N PHE A 1052 -14.26 -33.42 -18.10
CA PHE A 1052 -12.95 -33.55 -17.45
C PHE A 1052 -12.67 -32.28 -16.65
N TYR A 1053 -12.60 -32.47 -15.33
CA TYR A 1053 -12.20 -31.49 -14.34
C TYR A 1053 -10.84 -31.91 -13.77
N PRO A 1054 -9.79 -31.08 -13.82
CA PRO A 1054 -8.47 -31.44 -13.27
C PRO A 1054 -8.52 -31.79 -11.79
N GLU A 1055 -9.19 -30.96 -10.98
CA GLU A 1055 -9.23 -31.11 -9.52
C GLU A 1055 -10.31 -32.09 -9.01
N GLN A 1056 -11.08 -32.72 -9.91
CA GLN A 1056 -12.27 -33.53 -9.56
C GLN A 1056 -13.39 -32.76 -8.83
N ARG A 1057 -13.30 -31.43 -8.74
CA ARG A 1057 -14.36 -30.53 -8.29
C ARG A 1057 -15.32 -30.25 -9.47
N GLU A 1058 -16.61 -30.01 -9.22
CA GLU A 1058 -17.61 -29.75 -10.28
C GLU A 1058 -17.59 -28.29 -10.81
N TYR A 1059 -16.60 -27.51 -10.38
CA TYR A 1059 -16.41 -26.10 -10.68
C TYR A 1059 -14.94 -25.82 -11.10
N GLY A 1060 -14.68 -24.64 -11.67
CA GLY A 1060 -13.38 -24.26 -12.23
C GLY A 1060 -13.15 -24.74 -13.68
N TRP A 1061 -11.95 -24.46 -14.21
CA TRP A 1061 -11.61 -24.79 -15.60
C TRP A 1061 -11.92 -26.25 -15.93
N HIS A 1062 -12.70 -26.45 -16.98
CA HIS A 1062 -13.06 -27.79 -17.41
C HIS A 1062 -13.32 -27.88 -18.91
N THR A 1063 -13.17 -29.10 -19.39
CA THR A 1063 -13.43 -29.47 -20.78
C THR A 1063 -14.57 -30.47 -20.83
N TRP A 1064 -15.43 -30.35 -21.82
CA TRP A 1064 -16.61 -31.18 -21.96
C TRP A 1064 -16.79 -31.65 -23.40
N MET A 1065 -17.42 -32.81 -23.54
CA MET A 1065 -17.78 -33.40 -24.82
C MET A 1065 -19.21 -33.91 -24.78
N HIS A 1066 -20.04 -33.42 -25.68
CA HIS A 1066 -21.43 -33.86 -25.86
C HIS A 1066 -21.54 -34.76 -27.09
N ILE A 1067 -21.83 -36.04 -26.85
CA ILE A 1067 -21.89 -37.07 -27.88
C ILE A 1067 -23.37 -37.38 -28.20
N THR A 1068 -23.75 -37.19 -29.46
CA THR A 1068 -25.07 -37.59 -30.01
C THR A 1068 -24.86 -38.57 -31.18
N PRO A 1069 -25.91 -39.24 -31.71
CA PRO A 1069 -25.74 -40.24 -32.77
C PRO A 1069 -24.99 -39.75 -34.02
N ASP A 1070 -25.18 -38.48 -34.40
CA ASP A 1070 -24.62 -37.92 -35.64
C ASP A 1070 -23.68 -36.72 -35.42
N VAL A 1071 -23.66 -36.14 -34.21
CA VAL A 1071 -22.88 -34.92 -33.91
C VAL A 1071 -22.11 -35.09 -32.59
N VAL A 1072 -20.84 -34.70 -32.60
CA VAL A 1072 -20.05 -34.54 -31.37
C VAL A 1072 -19.69 -33.07 -31.21
N ARG A 1073 -19.97 -32.53 -30.03
CA ARG A 1073 -19.61 -31.16 -29.64
C ARG A 1073 -18.55 -31.19 -28.56
N PHE A 1074 -17.64 -30.24 -28.60
CA PHE A 1074 -16.56 -30.05 -27.64
C PHE A 1074 -16.66 -28.64 -27.10
N GLY A 1075 -16.31 -28.46 -25.83
CA GLY A 1075 -16.08 -27.13 -25.33
C GLY A 1075 -15.21 -27.09 -24.09
N THR A 1076 -14.80 -25.86 -23.78
CA THR A 1076 -13.98 -25.50 -22.62
C THR A 1076 -14.62 -24.27 -21.98
N ASN A 1077 -14.74 -24.28 -20.65
CA ASN A 1077 -15.35 -23.21 -19.86
C ASN A 1077 -14.39 -22.76 -18.74
N GLU A 1078 -14.65 -21.58 -18.16
CA GLU A 1078 -14.10 -21.14 -16.86
C GLU A 1078 -12.56 -21.08 -16.79
N PHE A 1079 -11.91 -20.54 -17.83
CA PHE A 1079 -10.47 -20.17 -17.80
C PHE A 1079 -10.27 -18.66 -17.79
N HIS A 1080 -9.12 -18.18 -17.32
CA HIS A 1080 -8.79 -16.75 -17.27
C HIS A 1080 -8.48 -16.13 -18.66
N LEU A 1081 -9.49 -16.00 -19.55
CA LEU A 1081 -9.41 -15.28 -20.84
C LEU A 1081 -10.54 -14.28 -21.09
N GLN A 1082 -11.13 -13.70 -20.03
CA GLN A 1082 -12.28 -12.80 -20.09
C GLN A 1082 -12.07 -11.55 -20.97
N SER A 1083 -10.81 -11.18 -21.30
CA SER A 1083 -10.47 -10.04 -22.17
C SER A 1083 -10.22 -10.41 -23.66
N VAL A 1084 -10.29 -11.70 -23.99
CA VAL A 1084 -10.02 -12.25 -25.34
C VAL A 1084 -11.24 -12.97 -25.91
N LEU A 1085 -11.91 -13.77 -25.08
CA LEU A 1085 -13.11 -14.52 -25.46
C LEU A 1085 -14.31 -14.07 -24.60
N PRO A 1086 -15.50 -13.87 -25.19
CA PRO A 1086 -16.71 -13.63 -24.42
C PRO A 1086 -16.98 -14.80 -23.47
N ASP A 1087 -17.21 -14.50 -22.19
CA ASP A 1087 -17.51 -15.45 -21.10
C ASP A 1087 -16.47 -16.58 -20.90
N SER A 1088 -15.24 -16.44 -21.43
CA SER A 1088 -14.19 -17.48 -21.38
C SER A 1088 -14.66 -18.87 -21.83
N LYS A 1089 -15.34 -18.94 -22.98
CA LYS A 1089 -15.86 -20.20 -23.53
C LYS A 1089 -15.41 -20.43 -24.97
N THR A 1090 -15.10 -21.68 -25.29
CA THR A 1090 -14.93 -22.14 -26.67
C THR A 1090 -15.81 -23.34 -26.95
N GLU A 1091 -16.48 -23.35 -28.11
CA GLU A 1091 -17.26 -24.49 -28.58
C GLU A 1091 -16.90 -24.84 -30.02
N SER A 1092 -16.85 -26.13 -30.32
CA SER A 1092 -16.72 -26.63 -31.69
C SER A 1092 -17.49 -27.93 -31.88
N SER A 1093 -17.79 -28.29 -33.13
CA SER A 1093 -18.47 -29.55 -33.42
C SER A 1093 -18.10 -30.10 -34.79
N PHE A 1094 -18.33 -31.39 -34.99
CA PHE A 1094 -18.35 -32.00 -36.32
C PHE A 1094 -19.52 -32.98 -36.43
N THR A 1095 -20.03 -33.12 -37.66
CA THR A 1095 -21.12 -34.02 -38.06
C THR A 1095 -20.55 -35.33 -38.62
N GLU A 1096 -21.39 -36.36 -38.80
CA GLU A 1096 -21.01 -37.69 -39.33
C GLU A 1096 -20.18 -38.54 -38.36
N ALA A 1097 -20.34 -38.33 -37.05
CA ALA A 1097 -19.57 -39.04 -36.03
C ALA A 1097 -19.93 -40.53 -35.85
N LYS A 1098 -21.00 -41.00 -36.48
CA LYS A 1098 -21.64 -42.31 -36.25
C LYS A 1098 -20.68 -43.49 -36.33
N GLU A 1099 -19.78 -43.49 -37.31
CA GLU A 1099 -18.79 -44.57 -37.51
C GLU A 1099 -17.60 -44.51 -36.54
N HIS A 1100 -17.45 -43.39 -35.81
CA HIS A 1100 -16.34 -43.13 -34.91
C HIS A 1100 -16.73 -43.06 -33.42
N LEU A 1101 -18.02 -43.19 -33.08
CA LEU A 1101 -18.52 -43.02 -31.70
C LEU A 1101 -17.81 -43.92 -30.68
N GLU A 1102 -17.61 -45.20 -31.01
CA GLU A 1102 -16.91 -46.14 -30.12
C GLU A 1102 -15.46 -45.73 -29.89
N MET A 1103 -14.79 -45.23 -30.93
CA MET A 1103 -13.41 -44.77 -30.84
C MET A 1103 -13.30 -43.49 -30.01
N ILE A 1104 -14.19 -42.53 -30.23
CA ILE A 1104 -14.27 -41.28 -29.47
C ILE A 1104 -14.53 -41.58 -27.99
N TRP A 1105 -15.45 -42.50 -27.70
CA TRP A 1105 -15.74 -42.97 -26.34
C TRP A 1105 -14.49 -43.51 -25.64
N LYS A 1106 -13.74 -44.39 -26.32
CA LYS A 1106 -12.54 -45.00 -25.75
C LYS A 1106 -11.43 -43.97 -25.51
N ILE A 1107 -11.16 -43.11 -26.49
CA ILE A 1107 -10.14 -42.05 -26.36
C ILE A 1107 -10.49 -41.10 -25.22
N ALA A 1108 -11.75 -40.70 -25.07
CA ALA A 1108 -12.18 -39.81 -24.00
C ALA A 1108 -11.94 -40.40 -22.60
N HIS A 1109 -12.28 -41.67 -22.38
CA HIS A 1109 -12.01 -42.33 -21.10
C HIS A 1109 -10.52 -42.50 -20.84
N ILE A 1110 -9.73 -42.79 -21.88
CA ILE A 1110 -8.26 -42.83 -21.78
C ILE A 1110 -7.70 -41.47 -21.32
N LEU A 1111 -8.24 -40.36 -21.83
CA LEU A 1111 -7.91 -39.00 -21.43
C LEU A 1111 -8.48 -38.59 -20.06
N GLY A 1112 -9.22 -39.48 -19.37
CA GLY A 1112 -9.75 -39.24 -18.02
C GLY A 1112 -11.10 -38.53 -17.98
N TYR A 1113 -11.82 -38.41 -19.11
CA TYR A 1113 -13.20 -37.93 -19.10
C TYR A 1113 -14.12 -38.91 -18.39
N THR A 1114 -15.09 -38.36 -17.65
CA THR A 1114 -16.12 -39.13 -16.95
C THR A 1114 -17.51 -38.71 -17.39
N VAL A 1115 -18.50 -39.60 -17.29
CA VAL A 1115 -19.90 -39.28 -17.57
C VAL A 1115 -20.40 -38.24 -16.55
N SER A 1116 -20.86 -37.10 -17.03
CA SER A 1116 -21.34 -36.01 -16.18
C SER A 1116 -22.65 -36.41 -15.47
N LYS A 1117 -22.78 -36.04 -14.20
CA LYS A 1117 -24.05 -36.16 -13.45
C LYS A 1117 -25.13 -35.22 -14.00
N LYS A 1118 -24.74 -34.12 -14.66
CA LYS A 1118 -25.66 -33.16 -15.29
C LYS A 1118 -26.22 -33.76 -16.59
N LYS A 1119 -27.55 -33.99 -16.63
CA LYS A 1119 -28.21 -34.47 -17.85
C LYS A 1119 -28.17 -33.39 -18.93
N PRO A 1120 -27.81 -33.71 -20.19
CA PRO A 1120 -27.82 -32.74 -21.27
C PRO A 1120 -29.24 -32.18 -21.44
N LYS A 1121 -29.40 -30.85 -21.28
CA LYS A 1121 -30.67 -30.16 -21.56
C LYS A 1121 -30.93 -30.29 -23.05
N GLY A 1122 -31.99 -31.02 -23.43
CA GLY A 1122 -32.41 -31.07 -24.82
C GLY A 1122 -32.68 -29.65 -25.33
N LYS A 1123 -31.94 -29.21 -26.36
CA LYS A 1123 -32.33 -28.00 -27.09
C LYS A 1123 -33.72 -28.26 -27.68
N LYS A 1124 -34.67 -27.36 -27.39
CA LYS A 1124 -35.92 -27.29 -28.15
C LYS A 1124 -35.62 -26.89 -29.59
#